data_AF-A0AA86S892-F1
#
_entry.id   AF-A0AA86S892-F1
#
_cell.length_a   1.000
_cell.length_b   1.000
_cell.length_c   1.000
_cell.angle_alpha   90.00
_cell.angle_beta   90.00
_cell.angle_gamma   90.00
#
_symmetry.space_group_name_H-M   'P 1'
#
loop_
_entity.id
_entity.type
_entity.pdbx_description
1 polymer ?
#
loop_
_entity_poly.entity_id
_entity_poly.type
_entity_poly.pdbx_seq_one_letter_code
_entity_poly.pdbx_strand_id
1 'polypeptide(L)'
;MDEFSPRARRRSALLTWQHIASLPPSLPVVYCGGFNTQKESTTGRFLLGRSREHGVVGDMRDAWPSARVRKNVSLIRTYHGFKGDKQGTLEFLKLIFRALCLCWDRQTQDLHIDWILFRGRSLIPVSCEVVNDNIDGYYPSSHFPLFAEFMLPRTNRTGEGKESVCCLEKMAREPLARDVCIYVCICILLIAHQSTCFYLPGVAPEDFWKVVPFLLFPQNLSLLDSFSFAEGHVMPMAAMGDPLRVKVNKLSSTKTQLPYSYYSLPYCRPKRIVDSAENLGEVLRGDRIENSPYVFKMREPQLCNVVCRLILDEKTAGKFKEMIDDEYRVNMILDNLPLVVPIRRLDQESSMVYLHGFLVGLKGQYSGIKEDKYFINNHLAFVVKYHSDPELGLSRIVGFEVKPFSVKHEYEGEWNEKTRLTTCDPHAKKLVTSSESPQEVEDKKEIIFTYDVEFEASDVKWAYRWDTYLLMADDQIHWFSIVNSLMIVLFLSGMVAMIMLRTLYRDISKYNQLETQEEAQEETGWKLVHGDVFRPPPNSDLLCIYVGTGVQFFGMILVTMMFAALGFLSPSNRGGLMTAMLLLWVLMGLFAGYTSGRLYKMFKGTEWKKISFGTAFMFPATAFTAFFVLNALIWGQRSSGAVPFQTMFALLLLWFGISFPLVFVGGFVGFNKKPPIEDPVKTNKIARQIPQQAWYMNSSCSILIGGILPFGAVFIELFFILTSIWLHQFYYIFGFLFIVFVILIITCAEITVVLCYFQLCSEDYNWWWRSYLTSGSSALYLFLYAVFYFFTKLEISKPISGILYFGYMLLLSYAFFVLTGTIGFYACFWFTRLIYSSVKID
;
A
#
# COMPACT_ATOMS: atom_id res chain seq x y z
N MET A 1 50.24 -28.06 12.48
CA MET A 1 49.06 -28.49 11.68
C MET A 1 48.20 -27.26 11.49
N ASP A 2 47.93 -26.91 10.24
CA ASP A 2 47.35 -25.64 9.82
C ASP A 2 45.90 -25.46 10.32
N GLU A 3 45.64 -24.48 11.18
CA GLU A 3 44.29 -24.07 11.60
C GLU A 3 43.43 -23.62 10.39
N PHE A 4 44.07 -23.18 9.30
CA PHE A 4 43.43 -22.48 8.20
C PHE A 4 43.15 -23.33 6.96
N SER A 5 43.59 -24.59 6.89
CA SER A 5 43.42 -25.40 5.68
C SER A 5 42.31 -26.47 5.78
N PRO A 6 41.14 -26.24 5.14
CA PRO A 6 40.12 -27.28 4.93
C PRO A 6 40.67 -28.53 4.24
N ARG A 7 41.70 -28.38 3.40
CA ARG A 7 42.33 -29.48 2.67
C ARG A 7 43.07 -30.43 3.62
N ALA A 8 43.75 -29.89 4.63
CA ALA A 8 44.42 -30.70 5.65
C ALA A 8 43.39 -31.50 6.46
N ARG A 9 42.34 -30.84 6.98
CA ARG A 9 41.26 -31.50 7.75
C ARG A 9 40.57 -32.63 6.97
N ARG A 10 40.28 -32.40 5.69
CA ARG A 10 39.69 -33.42 4.79
C ARG A 10 40.60 -34.64 4.62
N ARG A 11 41.91 -34.42 4.39
CA ARG A 11 42.89 -35.51 4.25
C ARG A 11 43.10 -36.27 5.56
N SER A 12 43.20 -35.56 6.68
CA SER A 12 43.30 -36.18 8.01
C SER A 12 42.09 -37.03 8.33
N ALA A 13 40.87 -36.53 8.07
CA ALA A 13 39.66 -37.31 8.29
C ALA A 13 39.59 -38.56 7.41
N LEU A 14 40.01 -38.48 6.14
CA LEU A 14 40.10 -39.64 5.26
C LEU A 14 41.09 -40.68 5.79
N LEU A 15 42.29 -40.25 6.20
CA LEU A 15 43.31 -41.13 6.76
C LEU A 15 42.83 -41.79 8.05
N THR A 16 42.24 -41.03 8.97
CA THR A 16 41.68 -41.55 10.22
C THR A 16 40.54 -42.53 9.95
N TRP A 17 39.65 -42.22 8.99
CA TRP A 17 38.59 -43.14 8.59
C TRP A 17 39.13 -44.44 7.99
N GLN A 18 40.18 -44.40 7.17
CA GLN A 18 40.82 -45.60 6.64
C GLN A 18 41.36 -46.50 7.76
N HIS A 19 41.98 -45.92 8.80
CA HIS A 19 42.39 -46.68 9.98
C HIS A 19 41.20 -47.27 10.73
N ILE A 20 40.15 -46.49 11.00
CA ILE A 20 38.94 -46.98 11.69
C ILE A 20 38.27 -48.09 10.87
N ALA A 21 38.18 -47.95 9.56
CA ALA A 21 37.61 -48.94 8.65
C ALA A 21 38.42 -50.23 8.61
N SER A 22 39.73 -50.19 8.85
CA SER A 22 40.58 -51.39 8.95
C SER A 22 40.36 -52.22 10.23
N LEU A 23 39.75 -51.62 11.26
CA LEU A 23 39.41 -52.32 12.50
C LEU A 23 38.16 -53.20 12.30
N PRO A 24 38.08 -54.37 12.96
CA PRO A 24 36.93 -55.27 12.85
C PRO A 24 35.59 -54.52 13.05
N PRO A 25 34.56 -54.80 12.22
CA PRO A 25 33.29 -54.07 12.28
C PRO A 25 32.52 -54.29 13.59
N SER A 26 32.81 -55.38 14.30
CA SER A 26 32.26 -55.68 15.63
C SER A 26 32.95 -54.92 16.77
N LEU A 27 34.12 -54.32 16.53
CA LEU A 27 34.87 -53.59 17.55
C LEU A 27 34.25 -52.20 17.75
N PRO A 28 33.76 -51.86 18.98
CA PRO A 28 33.27 -50.53 19.28
C PRO A 28 34.43 -49.52 19.24
N VAL A 29 34.23 -48.40 18.54
CA VAL A 29 35.24 -47.33 18.40
C VAL A 29 34.63 -46.02 18.87
N VAL A 30 35.37 -45.28 19.69
CA VAL A 30 35.05 -43.90 20.08
C VAL A 30 36.19 -43.01 19.59
N TYR A 31 35.84 -41.93 18.88
CA TYR A 31 36.76 -40.98 18.29
C TYR A 31 36.42 -39.56 18.76
N CYS A 32 37.31 -38.99 19.57
CA CYS A 32 37.14 -37.69 20.20
C CYS A 32 38.21 -36.71 19.73
N GLY A 33 37.88 -35.42 19.64
CA GLY A 33 38.87 -34.37 19.43
C GLY A 33 38.27 -33.02 19.06
N GLY A 34 39.13 -32.01 19.01
CA GLY A 34 38.84 -30.70 18.43
C GLY A 34 39.07 -30.75 16.92
N PHE A 35 37.97 -30.82 16.16
CA PHE A 35 38.00 -30.97 14.69
C PHE A 35 38.26 -29.65 13.97
N ASN A 36 38.26 -28.52 14.69
CA ASN A 36 38.45 -27.17 14.16
C ASN A 36 37.56 -26.85 12.94
N THR A 37 36.36 -27.43 12.94
CA THR A 37 35.36 -27.25 11.90
C THR A 37 33.99 -27.63 12.43
N GLN A 38 32.92 -27.25 11.73
CA GLN A 38 31.54 -27.57 12.09
C GLN A 38 31.09 -28.86 11.41
N LYS A 39 30.06 -29.52 11.96
CA LYS A 39 29.56 -30.83 11.48
C LYS A 39 29.03 -30.77 10.05
N GLU A 40 28.56 -29.60 9.61
CA GLU A 40 28.10 -29.34 8.24
C GLU A 40 29.23 -29.04 7.25
N SER A 41 30.48 -29.00 7.69
CA SER A 41 31.62 -28.91 6.78
C SER A 41 31.80 -30.19 5.96
N THR A 42 32.60 -30.12 4.90
CA THR A 42 32.96 -31.29 4.07
C THR A 42 33.57 -32.43 4.92
N THR A 43 34.40 -32.09 5.90
CA THR A 43 34.99 -33.06 6.83
C THR A 43 33.95 -33.72 7.73
N GLY A 44 33.04 -32.93 8.31
CA GLY A 44 31.99 -33.46 9.20
C GLY A 44 30.98 -34.33 8.45
N ARG A 45 30.52 -33.87 7.28
CA ARG A 45 29.62 -34.65 6.41
C ARG A 45 30.24 -35.96 5.96
N PHE A 46 31.54 -35.99 5.68
CA PHE A 46 32.24 -37.21 5.29
C PHE A 46 32.29 -38.22 6.46
N LEU A 47 32.76 -37.80 7.64
CA LEU A 47 32.89 -38.69 8.80
C LEU A 47 31.53 -39.26 9.25
N LEU A 48 30.46 -38.46 9.14
CA LEU A 48 29.08 -38.85 9.48
C LEU A 48 28.35 -39.63 8.37
N GLY A 49 29.04 -39.98 7.28
CA GLY A 49 28.47 -40.76 6.17
C GLY A 49 27.47 -40.02 5.29
N ARG A 50 27.39 -38.70 5.39
CA ARG A 50 26.49 -37.84 4.60
C ARG A 50 27.09 -37.42 3.26
N SER A 51 28.40 -37.58 3.06
CA SER A 51 29.08 -37.30 1.79
C SER A 51 30.17 -38.33 1.49
N ARG A 52 30.47 -38.54 0.21
CA ARG A 52 31.53 -39.44 -0.25
C ARG A 52 32.83 -38.70 -0.51
N GLU A 53 33.95 -39.32 -0.17
CA GLU A 53 35.29 -38.80 -0.44
C GLU A 53 36.16 -39.89 -1.08
N HIS A 54 36.65 -39.65 -2.30
CA HIS A 54 37.45 -40.61 -3.07
C HIS A 54 36.80 -42.02 -3.14
N GLY A 55 35.48 -42.07 -3.27
CA GLY A 55 34.71 -43.32 -3.35
C GLY A 55 34.40 -43.99 -2.00
N VAL A 56 34.95 -43.49 -0.89
CA VAL A 56 34.75 -44.01 0.46
C VAL A 56 33.72 -43.15 1.20
N VAL A 57 32.96 -43.78 2.11
CA VAL A 57 31.94 -43.12 2.95
C VAL A 57 32.25 -43.42 4.42
N GLY A 58 32.20 -42.39 5.27
CA GLY A 58 32.26 -42.56 6.72
C GLY A 58 31.03 -43.29 7.26
N ASP A 59 31.16 -43.92 8.42
CA ASP A 59 30.06 -44.55 9.16
C ASP A 59 30.24 -44.33 10.67
N MET A 60 30.50 -43.08 11.05
CA MET A 60 30.51 -42.66 12.45
C MET A 60 29.19 -41.98 12.80
N ARG A 61 28.72 -42.21 14.03
CA ARG A 61 27.60 -41.47 14.64
C ARG A 61 28.12 -40.46 15.64
N ASP A 62 27.36 -39.38 15.85
CA ASP A 62 27.72 -38.33 16.81
C ASP A 62 27.00 -38.55 18.13
N ALA A 63 27.74 -38.57 19.24
CA ALA A 63 27.21 -38.82 20.57
C ALA A 63 26.21 -37.74 21.01
N TRP A 64 26.45 -36.47 20.65
CA TRP A 64 25.63 -35.35 21.11
C TRP A 64 24.15 -35.46 20.71
N PRO A 65 23.78 -35.56 19.41
CA PRO A 65 22.39 -35.75 19.01
C PRO A 65 21.87 -37.17 19.28
N SER A 66 22.75 -38.16 19.48
CA SER A 66 22.35 -39.55 19.73
C SER A 66 22.06 -39.85 21.20
N ALA A 67 22.47 -38.97 22.13
CA ALA A 67 22.27 -39.17 23.56
C ALA A 67 20.81 -39.00 23.98
N ARG A 68 20.34 -39.87 24.88
CA ARG A 68 18.97 -39.78 25.43
C ARG A 68 18.74 -38.49 26.23
N VAL A 69 19.75 -38.06 26.99
CA VAL A 69 19.70 -36.85 27.82
C VAL A 69 20.83 -35.91 27.43
N ARG A 70 20.50 -34.64 27.17
CA ARG A 70 21.49 -33.58 26.92
C ARG A 70 21.41 -32.50 28.00
N LYS A 71 22.55 -32.15 28.60
CA LYS A 71 22.67 -31.08 29.59
C LYS A 71 23.39 -29.87 28.99
N ASN A 72 23.06 -28.66 29.48
CA ASN A 72 23.59 -27.38 29.01
C ASN A 72 23.38 -27.10 27.51
N VAL A 73 22.18 -27.44 26.99
CA VAL A 73 21.78 -27.26 25.58
C VAL A 73 21.74 -25.78 25.14
N SER A 74 21.77 -24.83 26.07
CA SER A 74 21.88 -23.40 25.77
C SER A 74 23.24 -23.01 25.19
N LEU A 75 24.29 -23.78 25.45
CA LEU A 75 25.63 -23.53 24.92
C LEU A 75 25.77 -24.13 23.52
N ILE A 76 25.54 -23.29 22.52
CA ILE A 76 25.61 -23.68 21.10
C ILE A 76 27.04 -23.81 20.56
N ARG A 77 28.09 -23.54 21.35
CA ARG A 77 29.50 -23.57 20.93
C ARG A 77 30.34 -24.27 21.99
N THR A 78 31.35 -25.02 21.56
CA THR A 78 32.37 -25.61 22.45
C THR A 78 33.62 -24.74 22.57
N TYR A 79 33.83 -23.76 21.69
CA TYR A 79 34.94 -22.81 21.76
C TYR A 79 34.48 -21.40 22.12
N HIS A 80 35.13 -20.80 23.12
CA HIS A 80 34.79 -19.46 23.63
C HIS A 80 36.01 -18.55 23.83
N GLY A 81 37.24 -19.02 23.55
CA GLY A 81 38.44 -18.18 23.54
C GLY A 81 38.67 -17.40 24.84
N PHE A 82 38.41 -18.02 25.99
CA PHE A 82 38.43 -17.43 27.33
C PHE A 82 37.41 -16.29 27.60
N LYS A 83 36.48 -16.00 26.68
CA LYS A 83 35.49 -14.91 26.83
C LYS A 83 34.18 -15.33 27.51
N GLY A 84 33.92 -16.64 27.62
CA GLY A 84 32.67 -17.18 28.18
C GLY A 84 31.44 -16.91 27.31
N ASP A 85 30.27 -16.82 27.94
CA ASP A 85 28.98 -16.57 27.26
C ASP A 85 28.65 -15.07 27.07
N LYS A 86 29.65 -14.17 27.14
CA LYS A 86 29.44 -12.73 26.90
C LYS A 86 29.16 -12.47 25.42
N GLN A 87 27.89 -12.48 25.04
CA GLN A 87 27.42 -12.22 23.67
C GLN A 87 27.38 -10.71 23.39
N GLY A 88 28.12 -10.25 22.37
CA GLY A 88 28.09 -8.85 21.93
C GLY A 88 26.77 -8.48 21.22
N THR A 89 26.41 -7.19 21.24
CA THR A 89 25.18 -6.63 20.64
C THR A 89 24.95 -7.01 19.17
N LEU A 90 26.02 -7.12 18.38
CA LEU A 90 25.96 -7.56 16.98
C LEU A 90 25.59 -9.05 16.84
N GLU A 91 26.03 -9.90 17.76
CA GLU A 91 25.69 -11.32 17.77
C GLU A 91 24.27 -11.55 18.28
N PHE A 92 23.77 -10.71 19.21
CA PHE A 92 22.37 -10.67 19.61
C PHE A 92 21.44 -10.29 18.44
N LEU A 93 21.84 -9.30 17.63
CA LEU A 93 21.11 -8.93 16.41
C LEU A 93 21.12 -10.06 15.36
N LYS A 94 22.25 -10.75 15.19
CA LYS A 94 22.30 -11.97 14.35
C LYS A 94 21.47 -13.10 14.91
N LEU A 95 21.34 -13.21 16.23
CA LEU A 95 20.47 -14.18 16.89
C LEU A 95 19.00 -13.86 16.66
N ILE A 96 18.60 -12.59 16.73
CA ILE A 96 17.24 -12.12 16.37
C ILE A 96 16.96 -12.36 14.90
N PHE A 97 17.90 -12.02 14.02
CA PHE A 97 17.75 -12.24 12.58
C PHE A 97 17.70 -13.73 12.23
N ARG A 98 18.46 -14.58 12.93
CA ARG A 98 18.38 -16.05 12.81
C ARG A 98 17.14 -16.64 13.47
N ALA A 99 16.63 -16.05 14.56
CA ALA A 99 15.36 -16.44 15.18
C ALA A 99 14.18 -16.11 14.27
N LEU A 100 14.23 -14.95 13.59
CA LEU A 100 13.26 -14.56 12.57
C LEU A 100 13.34 -15.44 11.31
N CYS A 101 14.54 -15.89 10.90
CA CYS A 101 14.74 -16.68 9.68
C CYS A 101 14.76 -18.21 9.86
N LEU A 102 14.95 -18.76 11.06
CA LEU A 102 15.20 -20.20 11.29
C LEU A 102 14.56 -20.74 12.59
N CYS A 103 13.28 -20.47 12.80
CA CYS A 103 12.49 -21.02 13.91
C CYS A 103 12.15 -22.53 13.80
N TRP A 104 12.95 -23.36 13.11
CA TRP A 104 12.47 -24.68 12.67
C TRP A 104 13.20 -25.95 13.15
N ASP A 105 14.32 -25.87 13.86
CA ASP A 105 14.84 -27.08 14.53
C ASP A 105 15.85 -26.76 15.64
N ARG A 106 15.46 -26.98 16.89
CA ARG A 106 16.35 -26.84 18.05
C ARG A 106 17.40 -27.97 18.12
N GLN A 107 17.32 -29.00 17.27
CA GLN A 107 18.29 -30.10 17.22
C GLN A 107 19.50 -29.87 16.29
N THR A 108 19.49 -28.84 15.44
CA THR A 108 20.58 -28.57 14.46
C THR A 108 21.34 -27.26 14.69
N GLN A 109 21.20 -26.64 15.86
CA GLN A 109 21.79 -25.32 16.18
C GLN A 109 23.21 -25.35 16.75
N ASP A 110 23.85 -26.53 16.84
CA ASP A 110 25.11 -26.70 17.55
C ASP A 110 26.32 -26.38 16.65
N LEU A 111 27.00 -25.26 16.93
CA LEU A 111 28.26 -24.82 16.32
C LEU A 111 29.47 -25.48 17.00
N HIS A 112 29.33 -26.72 17.47
CA HIS A 112 30.40 -27.45 18.16
C HIS A 112 31.54 -27.72 17.18
N ILE A 113 32.77 -27.45 17.61
CA ILE A 113 33.99 -27.84 16.87
C ILE A 113 34.70 -29.01 17.55
N ASP A 114 34.28 -29.37 18.76
CA ASP A 114 34.76 -30.52 19.52
C ASP A 114 33.66 -31.58 19.51
N TRP A 115 33.99 -32.79 19.04
CA TRP A 115 33.00 -33.86 18.83
C TRP A 115 33.43 -35.15 19.51
N ILE A 116 32.44 -35.95 19.90
CA ILE A 116 32.59 -37.35 20.32
C ILE A 116 31.83 -38.18 19.30
N LEU A 117 32.58 -38.82 18.40
CA LEU A 117 32.04 -39.70 17.37
C LEU A 117 32.19 -41.16 17.80
N PHE A 118 31.28 -42.03 17.40
CA PHE A 118 31.34 -43.45 17.74
C PHE A 118 30.86 -44.36 16.61
N ARG A 119 31.41 -45.59 16.56
CA ARG A 119 31.05 -46.67 15.63
C ARG A 119 30.81 -47.95 16.41
N GLY A 120 29.77 -48.69 16.03
CA GLY A 120 29.36 -49.94 16.68
C GLY A 120 27.96 -49.85 17.27
N ARG A 121 27.09 -50.82 16.93
CA ARG A 121 25.69 -50.87 17.42
C ARG A 121 25.57 -51.14 18.92
N SER A 122 26.62 -51.64 19.54
CA SER A 122 26.71 -51.88 20.99
C SER A 122 26.95 -50.61 21.81
N LEU A 123 27.38 -49.49 21.22
CA LEU A 123 27.56 -48.25 21.97
C LEU A 123 26.27 -47.41 21.93
N ILE A 124 25.64 -47.20 23.10
CA ILE A 124 24.47 -46.36 23.24
C ILE A 124 24.82 -45.18 24.16
N PRO A 125 24.90 -43.94 23.66
CA PRO A 125 25.11 -42.77 24.50
C PRO A 125 23.86 -42.51 25.36
N VAL A 126 24.03 -42.51 26.68
CA VAL A 126 22.96 -42.29 27.66
C VAL A 126 22.80 -40.79 27.91
N SER A 127 23.92 -40.11 28.17
CA SER A 127 23.94 -38.69 28.48
C SER A 127 25.09 -37.99 27.76
N CYS A 128 24.88 -36.73 27.38
CA CYS A 128 25.91 -35.83 26.88
C CYS A 128 25.77 -34.44 27.51
N GLU A 129 26.90 -33.82 27.83
CA GLU A 129 26.96 -32.55 28.56
C GLU A 129 28.11 -31.68 28.02
N VAL A 130 27.84 -30.39 27.80
CA VAL A 130 28.88 -29.36 27.63
C VAL A 130 29.16 -28.79 29.02
N VAL A 131 30.35 -29.05 29.56
CA VAL A 131 30.73 -28.64 30.91
C VAL A 131 31.17 -27.17 30.87
N ASN A 132 30.51 -26.31 31.65
CA ASN A 132 30.70 -24.86 31.63
C ASN A 132 31.32 -24.29 32.91
N ASP A 133 32.09 -25.11 33.62
CA ASP A 133 32.75 -24.77 34.87
C ASP A 133 33.60 -23.50 34.73
N ASN A 134 33.48 -22.62 35.73
CA ASN A 134 34.18 -21.36 35.83
C ASN A 134 34.63 -21.17 37.28
N ILE A 135 35.89 -20.78 37.47
CA ILE A 135 36.47 -20.47 38.78
C ILE A 135 36.86 -18.98 38.77
N ASP A 136 36.20 -18.18 39.61
CA ASP A 136 36.47 -16.74 39.79
C ASP A 136 36.48 -15.90 38.50
N GLY A 137 35.64 -16.25 37.52
CA GLY A 137 35.54 -15.54 36.23
C GLY A 137 36.52 -16.03 35.17
N TYR A 138 37.35 -17.02 35.49
CA TYR A 138 38.29 -17.66 34.57
C TYR A 138 37.82 -19.06 34.16
N TYR A 139 37.94 -19.33 32.87
CA TYR A 139 37.65 -20.66 32.32
C TYR A 139 38.93 -21.52 32.31
N PRO A 140 38.85 -22.81 32.69
CA PRO A 140 40.02 -23.71 32.72
C PRO A 140 40.70 -23.90 31.34
N SER A 141 39.95 -23.71 30.25
CA SER A 141 40.44 -23.81 28.88
C SER A 141 39.72 -22.78 27.98
N SER A 142 40.23 -22.56 26.77
CA SER A 142 39.52 -21.78 25.74
C SER A 142 38.34 -22.54 25.12
N HIS A 143 38.21 -23.83 25.44
CA HIS A 143 37.10 -24.71 25.07
C HIS A 143 36.33 -25.22 26.29
N PHE A 144 35.02 -25.39 26.14
CA PHE A 144 34.19 -26.18 27.04
C PHE A 144 34.39 -27.68 26.79
N PRO A 145 34.69 -28.49 27.81
CA PRO A 145 34.76 -29.94 27.67
C PRO A 145 33.41 -30.53 27.26
N LEU A 146 33.44 -31.47 26.31
CA LEU A 146 32.27 -32.30 25.97
C LEU A 146 32.38 -33.62 26.72
N PHE A 147 31.38 -33.93 27.55
CA PHE A 147 31.28 -35.18 28.29
C PHE A 147 30.18 -36.05 27.66
N ALA A 148 30.46 -37.35 27.49
CA ALA A 148 29.49 -38.32 27.00
C ALA A 148 29.59 -39.63 27.80
N GLU A 149 28.46 -40.12 28.27
CA GLU A 149 28.35 -41.38 28.98
C GLU A 149 27.77 -42.45 28.05
N PHE A 150 28.49 -43.57 27.88
CA PHE A 150 28.06 -44.69 27.04
C PHE A 150 27.68 -45.90 27.87
N MET A 151 26.58 -46.55 27.51
CA MET A 151 26.21 -47.86 28.03
C MET A 151 26.72 -48.95 27.09
N LEU A 152 27.44 -49.93 27.65
CA LEU A 152 27.89 -51.14 26.95
C LEU A 152 26.92 -52.30 27.27
N PRO A 153 26.35 -53.00 26.28
CA PRO A 153 25.45 -54.12 26.52
C PRO A 153 26.20 -55.28 27.15
N ARG A 154 25.63 -55.85 28.22
CA ARG A 154 26.04 -57.16 28.73
C ARG A 154 25.68 -58.22 27.69
N THR A 155 26.59 -59.15 27.43
CA THR A 155 26.42 -60.28 26.52
C THR A 155 25.17 -61.08 26.87
N ASN A 156 24.13 -61.01 26.02
CA ASN A 156 23.36 -62.17 25.58
C ASN A 156 22.26 -61.82 24.56
N ARG A 157 22.13 -62.74 23.60
CA ARG A 157 21.07 -62.96 22.59
C ARG A 157 21.15 -62.21 21.27
N THR A 158 21.76 -62.95 20.34
CA THR A 158 21.51 -63.05 18.90
C THR A 158 20.03 -62.97 18.51
N GLY A 159 19.73 -62.15 17.50
CA GLY A 159 18.48 -62.17 16.75
C GLY A 159 18.73 -61.55 15.38
N GLU A 160 18.74 -62.39 14.34
CA GLU A 160 19.01 -62.06 12.95
C GLU A 160 17.91 -61.17 12.35
N GLY A 161 18.29 -60.07 11.70
CA GLY A 161 17.42 -59.27 10.86
C GLY A 161 17.71 -59.56 9.39
N LYS A 162 16.77 -60.24 8.71
CA LYS A 162 16.76 -60.42 7.26
C LYS A 162 16.57 -59.08 6.55
N GLU A 163 17.35 -58.87 5.50
CA GLU A 163 17.12 -57.87 4.46
C GLU A 163 15.79 -58.12 3.73
N SER A 164 15.11 -57.05 3.34
CA SER A 164 14.16 -57.08 2.23
C SER A 164 14.22 -55.75 1.49
N VAL A 165 14.63 -55.89 0.24
CA VAL A 165 14.77 -54.89 -0.82
C VAL A 165 13.43 -54.70 -1.52
N CYS A 166 13.14 -53.44 -1.87
CA CYS A 166 12.27 -52.97 -2.97
C CYS A 166 10.75 -53.23 -2.91
N CYS A 167 9.99 -52.14 -2.77
CA CYS A 167 8.92 -51.80 -3.71
C CYS A 167 8.80 -50.28 -3.79
N LEU A 168 9.55 -49.70 -4.73
CA LEU A 168 9.30 -48.37 -5.29
C LEU A 168 8.26 -48.56 -6.40
N GLU A 169 7.14 -47.84 -6.30
CA GLU A 169 6.23 -47.40 -7.39
C GLU A 169 4.76 -47.58 -7.00
N LYS A 170 4.16 -46.46 -6.55
CA LYS A 170 2.82 -45.94 -6.90
C LYS A 170 2.29 -45.10 -5.76
N MET A 171 2.54 -43.80 -5.83
CA MET A 171 1.62 -42.70 -5.44
C MET A 171 2.40 -41.38 -5.50
N ALA A 172 2.81 -41.02 -6.72
CA ALA A 172 3.27 -39.69 -7.07
C ALA A 172 2.54 -39.26 -8.33
N ARG A 173 1.21 -39.12 -8.22
CA ARG A 173 0.37 -38.45 -9.21
C ARG A 173 -0.75 -37.73 -8.47
N GLU A 174 -0.47 -36.48 -8.13
CA GLU A 174 -1.44 -35.40 -8.23
C GLU A 174 -0.65 -34.09 -8.46
N PRO A 175 -0.76 -33.46 -9.65
CA PRO A 175 -0.13 -32.19 -9.97
C PRO A 175 -1.16 -31.08 -9.78
N LEU A 176 -1.01 -30.25 -8.74
CA LEU A 176 -1.76 -28.99 -8.69
C LEU A 176 -1.04 -27.91 -7.88
N ALA A 177 -0.29 -28.26 -6.83
CA ALA A 177 0.41 -27.27 -6.01
C ALA A 177 1.72 -26.75 -6.66
N ARG A 178 2.37 -27.56 -7.50
CA ARG A 178 3.58 -27.15 -8.24
C ARG A 178 3.23 -26.26 -9.43
N ASP A 179 2.04 -26.42 -9.99
CA ASP A 179 1.59 -25.69 -11.17
C ASP A 179 1.11 -24.28 -10.83
N VAL A 180 0.59 -23.97 -9.64
CA VAL A 180 0.16 -22.59 -9.33
C VAL A 180 1.36 -21.64 -9.17
N CYS A 181 2.42 -22.02 -8.46
CA CYS A 181 3.64 -21.20 -8.36
C CYS A 181 4.41 -21.14 -9.69
N ILE A 182 4.44 -22.23 -10.45
CA ILE A 182 5.10 -22.25 -11.76
C ILE A 182 4.27 -21.49 -12.79
N TYR A 183 2.93 -21.58 -12.82
CA TYR A 183 2.10 -20.78 -13.72
C TYR A 183 2.12 -19.30 -13.34
N VAL A 184 2.16 -18.92 -12.06
CA VAL A 184 2.29 -17.50 -11.69
C VAL A 184 3.67 -16.97 -12.10
N CYS A 185 4.75 -17.72 -11.84
CA CYS A 185 6.10 -17.33 -12.29
C CYS A 185 6.26 -17.37 -13.82
N ILE A 186 5.67 -18.35 -14.52
CA ILE A 186 5.68 -18.47 -15.99
C ILE A 186 4.77 -17.42 -16.62
N CYS A 187 3.63 -17.05 -16.02
CA CYS A 187 2.82 -15.93 -16.50
C CYS A 187 3.55 -14.60 -16.31
N ILE A 188 4.23 -14.38 -15.17
CA ILE A 188 5.06 -13.17 -14.96
C ILE A 188 6.26 -13.15 -15.92
N LEU A 189 6.91 -14.30 -16.16
CA LEU A 189 8.04 -14.43 -17.09
C LEU A 189 7.62 -14.40 -18.56
N LEU A 190 6.45 -14.90 -18.93
CA LEU A 190 5.89 -14.82 -20.30
C LEU A 190 5.40 -13.40 -20.60
N ILE A 191 4.81 -12.70 -19.62
CA ILE A 191 4.51 -11.27 -19.72
C ILE A 191 5.82 -10.48 -19.89
N ALA A 192 6.90 -10.85 -19.20
CA ALA A 192 8.21 -10.21 -19.36
C ALA A 192 8.93 -10.57 -20.68
N HIS A 193 8.78 -11.79 -21.20
CA HIS A 193 9.53 -12.29 -22.37
C HIS A 193 8.84 -12.02 -23.72
N GLN A 194 7.53 -11.73 -23.76
CA GLN A 194 6.83 -11.28 -24.98
C GLN A 194 6.73 -9.76 -25.12
N SER A 195 7.24 -8.99 -24.16
CA SER A 195 7.20 -7.53 -24.18
C SER A 195 8.43 -6.94 -24.86
N THR A 196 8.39 -6.76 -26.18
CA THR A 196 9.41 -5.94 -26.88
C THR A 196 9.17 -4.43 -26.73
N CYS A 197 8.07 -4.02 -26.09
CA CYS A 197 7.85 -2.69 -25.52
C CYS A 197 6.73 -2.74 -24.48
N PHE A 198 6.99 -2.26 -23.26
CA PHE A 198 5.99 -2.07 -22.21
C PHE A 198 5.48 -0.62 -22.31
N TYR A 199 4.32 -0.41 -22.93
CA TYR A 199 3.66 0.90 -22.93
C TYR A 199 2.79 0.97 -21.67
N LEU A 200 3.21 1.76 -20.68
CA LEU A 200 2.39 2.06 -19.51
C LEU A 200 1.16 2.85 -19.97
N PRO A 201 -0.05 2.46 -19.55
CA PRO A 201 -1.26 3.09 -20.05
C PRO A 201 -1.47 4.45 -19.34
N GLY A 202 -1.46 5.50 -20.15
CA GLY A 202 -1.77 6.88 -19.77
C GLY A 202 -2.50 7.66 -20.88
N VAL A 203 -2.58 7.11 -22.09
CA VAL A 203 -3.34 7.67 -23.20
C VAL A 203 -4.09 6.51 -23.87
N ALA A 204 -5.41 6.48 -23.73
CA ALA A 204 -6.23 5.53 -24.47
C ALA A 204 -6.08 5.83 -25.99
N PRO A 205 -5.80 4.83 -26.85
CA PRO A 205 -5.81 5.04 -28.29
C PRO A 205 -7.21 5.40 -28.77
N GLU A 206 -7.30 6.30 -29.77
CA GLU A 206 -8.54 6.89 -30.29
C GLU A 206 -9.60 5.86 -30.73
N ASP A 207 -9.20 4.62 -31.03
CA ASP A 207 -10.09 3.58 -31.51
C ASP A 207 -10.86 2.80 -30.42
N PHE A 208 -10.53 3.00 -29.13
CA PHE A 208 -11.14 2.22 -28.06
C PHE A 208 -12.58 2.66 -27.71
N TRP A 209 -12.93 3.92 -28.00
CA TRP A 209 -14.26 4.48 -27.75
C TRP A 209 -15.38 3.89 -28.63
N LYS A 210 -15.03 3.23 -29.73
CA LYS A 210 -16.00 2.61 -30.65
C LYS A 210 -16.48 1.22 -30.22
N VAL A 211 -15.77 0.56 -29.28
CA VAL A 211 -15.96 -0.89 -29.02
C VAL A 211 -16.65 -1.17 -27.67
N VAL A 212 -16.47 -0.32 -26.66
CA VAL A 212 -16.92 -0.59 -25.28
C VAL A 212 -18.44 -0.48 -25.04
N PRO A 213 -19.21 0.42 -25.71
CA PRO A 213 -20.66 0.50 -25.46
C PRO A 213 -21.41 -0.81 -25.81
N PHE A 214 -20.81 -1.69 -26.60
CA PHE A 214 -21.44 -2.92 -27.10
C PHE A 214 -21.29 -4.13 -26.17
N LEU A 215 -20.33 -4.12 -25.23
CA LEU A 215 -19.95 -5.32 -24.47
C LEU A 215 -20.48 -5.37 -23.02
N LEU A 216 -20.91 -4.25 -22.44
CA LEU A 216 -21.23 -4.20 -20.99
C LEU A 216 -22.67 -3.81 -20.63
N PHE A 217 -23.45 -3.22 -21.54
CA PHE A 217 -24.82 -2.77 -21.22
C PHE A 217 -25.78 -2.98 -22.41
N PRO A 218 -26.83 -3.82 -22.30
CA PRO A 218 -27.89 -3.85 -23.30
C PRO A 218 -28.70 -2.55 -23.26
N GLN A 219 -28.88 -1.92 -24.43
CA GLN A 219 -29.48 -0.59 -24.67
C GLN A 219 -30.95 -0.38 -24.23
N ASN A 220 -31.58 -1.31 -23.50
CA ASN A 220 -33.03 -1.31 -23.26
C ASN A 220 -33.46 -0.85 -21.86
N LEU A 221 -32.62 -0.13 -21.10
CA LEU A 221 -33.01 0.40 -19.79
C LEU A 221 -32.92 1.93 -19.76
N SER A 222 -34.07 2.59 -19.91
CA SER A 222 -34.27 4.05 -19.97
C SER A 222 -33.89 4.85 -18.71
N LEU A 223 -33.28 4.21 -17.70
CA LEU A 223 -32.70 4.86 -16.52
C LEU A 223 -31.19 5.15 -16.68
N LEU A 224 -30.55 4.60 -17.72
CA LEU A 224 -29.10 4.73 -17.97
C LEU A 224 -28.73 5.87 -18.94
N ASP A 225 -29.69 6.61 -19.51
CA ASP A 225 -29.36 7.81 -20.32
C ASP A 225 -28.78 8.95 -19.46
N SER A 226 -28.96 8.88 -18.14
CA SER A 226 -28.27 9.71 -17.15
C SER A 226 -26.83 9.25 -16.84
N PHE A 227 -26.40 8.10 -17.39
CA PHE A 227 -25.10 7.44 -17.16
C PHE A 227 -24.17 7.51 -18.37
N SER A 228 -24.41 8.41 -19.33
CA SER A 228 -23.39 8.80 -20.29
C SER A 228 -22.19 9.36 -19.52
N PHE A 229 -21.11 8.56 -19.43
CA PHE A 229 -19.77 9.08 -19.15
C PHE A 229 -19.60 10.28 -20.07
N ALA A 230 -19.50 11.46 -19.46
CA ALA A 230 -19.51 12.73 -20.16
C ALA A 230 -18.63 12.66 -21.41
N GLU A 231 -19.25 12.76 -22.58
CA GLU A 231 -18.60 13.38 -23.72
C GLU A 231 -18.18 14.75 -23.20
N GLY A 232 -16.95 14.87 -22.70
CA GLY A 232 -16.39 16.15 -22.32
C GLY A 232 -16.56 17.02 -23.56
N HIS A 233 -17.38 18.07 -23.45
CA HIS A 233 -17.65 18.99 -24.54
C HIS A 233 -16.30 19.47 -25.08
N VAL A 234 -15.82 18.84 -26.16
CA VAL A 234 -14.61 19.25 -26.85
C VAL A 234 -14.93 20.65 -27.35
N MET A 235 -14.21 21.65 -26.85
CA MET A 235 -14.37 22.99 -27.41
C MET A 235 -14.13 22.87 -28.92
N PRO A 236 -15.08 23.30 -29.75
CA PRO A 236 -14.91 23.31 -31.19
C PRO A 236 -13.62 24.05 -31.52
N MET A 237 -12.93 23.58 -32.56
CA MET A 237 -11.78 24.28 -33.14
C MET A 237 -12.12 25.77 -33.34
N ALA A 238 -11.34 26.65 -32.71
CA ALA A 238 -11.62 28.09 -32.70
C ALA A 238 -10.91 28.79 -33.87
N ALA A 239 -11.64 29.68 -34.54
CA ALA A 239 -11.10 30.56 -35.56
C ALA A 239 -10.38 31.77 -34.93
N MET A 240 -9.69 32.55 -35.77
CA MET A 240 -9.06 33.79 -35.30
C MET A 240 -10.15 34.80 -34.91
N GLY A 241 -9.99 35.47 -33.78
CA GLY A 241 -10.93 36.47 -33.26
C GLY A 241 -12.10 35.90 -32.45
N ASP A 242 -12.26 34.57 -32.38
CA ASP A 242 -13.32 33.94 -31.59
C ASP A 242 -13.16 34.26 -30.09
N PRO A 243 -14.25 34.60 -29.38
CA PRO A 243 -14.20 34.95 -27.97
C PRO A 243 -14.00 33.71 -27.09
N LEU A 244 -12.88 33.66 -26.39
CA LEU A 244 -12.58 32.64 -25.38
C LEU A 244 -12.94 33.16 -23.99
N ARG A 245 -13.86 32.48 -23.31
CA ARG A 245 -14.31 32.86 -21.96
C ARG A 245 -13.52 32.11 -20.91
N VAL A 246 -12.80 32.84 -20.07
CA VAL A 246 -12.10 32.27 -18.90
C VAL A 246 -13.11 32.05 -17.79
N LYS A 247 -13.00 30.93 -17.08
CA LYS A 247 -13.79 30.62 -15.89
C LYS A 247 -12.89 30.74 -14.65
N VAL A 248 -13.45 31.20 -13.55
CA VAL A 248 -12.79 31.22 -12.23
C VAL A 248 -13.31 30.05 -11.40
N ASN A 249 -12.49 29.51 -10.50
CA ASN A 249 -12.89 28.38 -9.65
C ASN A 249 -12.87 28.78 -8.16
N LYS A 250 -11.73 28.55 -7.51
CA LYS A 250 -11.60 28.71 -6.06
C LYS A 250 -10.24 29.27 -5.67
N LEU A 251 -10.20 29.82 -4.47
CA LEU A 251 -8.99 30.14 -3.73
C LEU A 251 -8.59 28.90 -2.94
N SER A 252 -7.35 28.43 -3.08
CA SER A 252 -6.82 27.29 -2.33
C SER A 252 -5.50 27.66 -1.65
N SER A 253 -5.27 27.15 -0.46
CA SER A 253 -4.03 27.35 0.30
C SER A 253 -3.56 26.02 0.89
N THR A 254 -2.26 25.77 0.81
CA THR A 254 -1.60 24.61 1.43
C THR A 254 -1.47 24.76 2.96
N LYS A 255 -1.57 25.98 3.50
CA LYS A 255 -1.52 26.24 4.96
C LYS A 255 -2.86 26.01 5.62
N THR A 256 -3.94 26.47 5.01
CA THR A 256 -5.27 26.38 5.63
C THR A 256 -6.09 25.21 5.13
N GLN A 257 -5.81 24.62 3.95
CA GLN A 257 -6.59 23.51 3.39
C GLN A 257 -8.10 23.79 3.27
N LEU A 258 -8.50 25.07 3.33
CA LEU A 258 -9.89 25.53 3.31
C LEU A 258 -10.11 26.34 2.04
N PRO A 259 -10.80 25.79 1.03
CA PRO A 259 -11.05 26.53 -0.20
C PRO A 259 -12.12 27.61 0.00
N TYR A 260 -11.98 28.73 -0.70
CA TYR A 260 -13.01 29.78 -0.77
C TYR A 260 -13.40 30.05 -2.23
N SER A 261 -14.62 30.51 -2.49
CA SER A 261 -15.00 30.95 -3.85
C SER A 261 -14.13 32.14 -4.25
N TYR A 262 -13.82 32.24 -5.54
CA TYR A 262 -13.08 33.39 -6.09
C TYR A 262 -13.71 34.73 -5.66
N TYR A 263 -15.04 34.86 -5.69
CA TYR A 263 -15.75 36.09 -5.33
C TYR A 263 -15.95 36.32 -3.83
N SER A 264 -15.36 35.47 -2.97
CA SER A 264 -15.27 35.74 -1.53
C SER A 264 -14.38 36.94 -1.21
N LEU A 265 -13.39 37.19 -2.08
CA LEU A 265 -12.62 38.42 -2.15
C LEU A 265 -13.32 39.41 -3.09
N PRO A 266 -13.14 40.72 -2.87
CA PRO A 266 -13.80 41.76 -3.66
C PRO A 266 -13.12 41.96 -5.03
N TYR A 267 -12.86 40.87 -5.76
CA TYR A 267 -12.42 40.93 -7.15
C TYR A 267 -13.52 41.49 -8.07
N CYS A 268 -13.14 41.84 -9.29
CA CYS A 268 -14.05 42.35 -10.32
C CYS A 268 -15.15 41.34 -10.64
N ARG A 269 -16.42 41.76 -10.55
CA ARG A 269 -17.59 40.89 -10.75
C ARG A 269 -18.25 41.14 -12.11
N PRO A 270 -18.67 40.08 -12.83
CA PRO A 270 -19.53 40.22 -14.00
C PRO A 270 -20.95 40.64 -13.59
N LYS A 271 -21.77 41.11 -14.55
CA LYS A 271 -23.16 41.55 -14.32
C LYS A 271 -24.03 40.50 -13.61
N ARG A 272 -23.81 39.22 -13.91
CA ARG A 272 -24.47 38.09 -13.26
C ARG A 272 -23.46 36.95 -13.09
N ILE A 273 -23.37 36.42 -11.88
CA ILE A 273 -22.56 35.23 -11.58
C ILE A 273 -23.40 33.99 -11.90
N VAL A 274 -22.84 33.09 -12.70
CA VAL A 274 -23.46 31.82 -13.11
C VAL A 274 -22.48 30.70 -12.79
N ASP A 275 -22.92 29.76 -11.96
CA ASP A 275 -22.18 28.53 -11.64
C ASP A 275 -22.34 27.54 -12.81
N SER A 276 -21.23 26.90 -13.17
CA SER A 276 -21.10 25.93 -14.26
C SER A 276 -20.52 24.60 -13.78
N ALA A 277 -20.67 24.23 -12.51
CA ALA A 277 -20.29 22.90 -12.03
C ALA A 277 -21.09 21.80 -12.76
N GLU A 278 -20.40 20.81 -13.32
CA GLU A 278 -20.99 19.85 -14.27
C GLU A 278 -21.32 18.50 -13.63
N ASN A 279 -20.61 18.09 -12.57
CA ASN A 279 -20.82 16.78 -11.93
C ASN A 279 -20.69 16.77 -10.39
N LEU A 280 -21.20 15.69 -9.79
CA LEU A 280 -21.23 15.49 -8.34
C LEU A 280 -19.82 15.51 -7.72
N GLY A 281 -18.83 14.94 -8.41
CA GLY A 281 -17.45 14.88 -7.94
C GLY A 281 -16.78 16.25 -7.87
N GLU A 282 -17.04 17.16 -8.82
CA GLU A 282 -16.57 18.56 -8.77
C GLU A 282 -17.13 19.28 -7.54
N VAL A 283 -18.43 19.12 -7.26
CA VAL A 283 -19.08 19.73 -6.09
C VAL A 283 -18.49 19.18 -4.79
N LEU A 284 -18.23 17.87 -4.71
CA LEU A 284 -17.62 17.24 -3.52
C LEU A 284 -16.15 17.63 -3.31
N ARG A 285 -15.43 18.02 -4.38
CA ARG A 285 -14.08 18.59 -4.29
C ARG A 285 -14.09 20.07 -3.87
N GLY A 286 -15.27 20.66 -3.71
CA GLY A 286 -15.46 22.07 -3.41
C GLY A 286 -15.10 22.99 -4.58
N ASP A 287 -15.18 22.49 -5.81
CA ASP A 287 -15.03 23.32 -7.01
C ASP A 287 -16.30 24.17 -7.22
N ARG A 288 -16.09 25.46 -7.53
CA ARG A 288 -17.12 26.47 -7.78
C ARG A 288 -16.77 27.18 -9.07
N ILE A 289 -17.09 26.55 -10.20
CA ILE A 289 -16.69 27.06 -11.51
C ILE A 289 -17.67 28.16 -11.92
N GLU A 290 -17.24 29.40 -11.79
CA GLU A 290 -18.06 30.59 -12.05
C GLU A 290 -17.55 31.34 -13.29
N ASN A 291 -18.45 32.06 -13.98
CA ASN A 291 -18.05 32.94 -15.08
C ASN A 291 -17.17 34.11 -14.58
N SER A 292 -16.25 34.56 -15.41
CA SER A 292 -15.33 35.66 -15.09
C SER A 292 -15.50 36.85 -16.06
N PRO A 293 -15.00 38.05 -15.70
CA PRO A 293 -14.97 39.20 -16.60
C PRO A 293 -13.85 39.13 -17.66
N TYR A 294 -12.95 38.14 -17.58
CA TYR A 294 -11.84 37.97 -18.53
C TYR A 294 -12.34 37.33 -19.82
N VAL A 295 -12.20 38.06 -20.93
CA VAL A 295 -12.56 37.60 -22.27
C VAL A 295 -11.34 37.75 -23.16
N PHE A 296 -10.87 36.64 -23.71
CA PHE A 296 -9.76 36.62 -24.66
C PHE A 296 -10.29 36.52 -26.08
N LYS A 297 -9.52 36.98 -27.06
CA LYS A 297 -9.82 36.81 -28.48
C LYS A 297 -8.77 35.91 -29.10
N MET A 298 -9.20 34.81 -29.70
CA MET A 298 -8.29 33.76 -30.18
C MET A 298 -7.27 34.29 -31.19
N ARG A 299 -5.97 34.05 -30.95
CA ARG A 299 -4.83 34.53 -31.77
C ARG A 299 -4.71 36.06 -31.90
N GLU A 300 -5.42 36.82 -31.08
CA GLU A 300 -5.28 38.27 -31.00
C GLU A 300 -4.62 38.66 -29.68
N PRO A 301 -3.36 39.11 -29.69
CA PRO A 301 -2.71 39.58 -28.47
C PRO A 301 -3.44 40.81 -27.95
N GLN A 302 -3.68 40.85 -26.64
CA GLN A 302 -4.34 41.97 -25.98
C GLN A 302 -3.41 42.51 -24.90
N LEU A 303 -3.23 43.82 -24.87
CA LEU A 303 -2.34 44.50 -23.91
C LEU A 303 -3.15 45.45 -23.05
N CYS A 304 -2.80 45.53 -21.77
CA CYS A 304 -3.30 46.46 -20.77
C CYS A 304 -4.83 46.58 -20.74
N ASN A 305 -5.54 45.45 -20.72
CA ASN A 305 -6.98 45.47 -20.57
C ASN A 305 -7.37 45.73 -19.11
N VAL A 306 -8.08 46.83 -18.86
CA VAL A 306 -8.62 47.15 -17.54
C VAL A 306 -9.87 46.32 -17.27
N VAL A 307 -9.86 45.56 -16.18
CA VAL A 307 -11.01 44.74 -15.75
C VAL A 307 -11.96 45.58 -14.90
N CYS A 308 -11.44 46.16 -13.82
CA CYS A 308 -12.18 47.08 -12.95
C CYS A 308 -11.25 47.88 -12.04
N ARG A 309 -11.83 48.92 -11.42
CA ARG A 309 -11.24 49.71 -10.34
C ARG A 309 -11.95 49.39 -9.03
N LEU A 310 -11.18 49.16 -7.97
CA LEU A 310 -11.66 48.90 -6.62
C LEU A 310 -11.00 49.88 -5.66
N ILE A 311 -11.80 50.47 -4.76
CA ILE A 311 -11.28 51.23 -3.62
C ILE A 311 -11.41 50.33 -2.40
N LEU A 312 -10.31 50.16 -1.66
CA LEU A 312 -10.29 49.31 -0.48
C LEU A 312 -10.86 50.02 0.74
N ASP A 313 -11.80 49.35 1.41
CA ASP A 313 -12.17 49.64 2.79
C ASP A 313 -11.26 48.88 3.76
N GLU A 314 -11.08 49.36 4.99
CA GLU A 314 -10.32 48.71 6.07
C GLU A 314 -10.63 47.20 6.19
N LYS A 315 -11.91 46.82 6.15
CA LYS A 315 -12.34 45.41 6.23
C LYS A 315 -11.90 44.59 5.03
N THR A 316 -11.91 45.18 3.83
CA THR A 316 -11.50 44.49 2.59
C THR A 316 -9.98 44.38 2.49
N ALA A 317 -9.26 45.43 2.89
CA ALA A 317 -7.81 45.41 3.01
C ALA A 317 -7.36 44.35 4.03
N GLY A 318 -8.02 44.27 5.19
CA GLY A 318 -7.77 43.23 6.19
C GLY A 318 -7.96 41.81 5.66
N LYS A 319 -9.02 41.56 4.88
CA LYS A 319 -9.24 40.26 4.22
C LYS A 319 -8.16 39.91 3.21
N PHE A 320 -7.73 40.85 2.38
CA PHE A 320 -6.63 40.60 1.43
C PHE A 320 -5.33 40.28 2.18
N LYS A 321 -5.01 41.01 3.26
CA LYS A 321 -3.84 40.74 4.11
C LYS A 321 -3.89 39.33 4.70
N GLU A 322 -5.02 38.93 5.28
CA GLU A 322 -5.21 37.57 5.81
C GLU A 322 -4.96 36.50 4.73
N MET A 323 -5.54 36.67 3.54
CA MET A 323 -5.37 35.70 2.44
C MET A 323 -3.93 35.66 1.89
N ILE A 324 -3.20 36.77 1.98
CA ILE A 324 -1.78 36.84 1.59
C ILE A 324 -0.91 36.12 2.63
N ASP A 325 -1.15 36.32 3.93
CA ASP A 325 -0.43 35.63 5.01
C ASP A 325 -0.64 34.11 4.96
N ASP A 326 -1.87 33.68 4.67
CA ASP A 326 -2.24 32.28 4.50
C ASP A 326 -1.84 31.70 3.12
N GLU A 327 -1.14 32.45 2.26
CA GLU A 327 -0.64 32.01 0.94
C GLU A 327 -1.72 31.45 -0.01
N TYR A 328 -2.89 32.09 -0.05
CA TYR A 328 -3.95 31.68 -0.96
C TYR A 328 -3.54 31.86 -2.43
N ARG A 329 -3.89 30.85 -3.23
CA ARG A 329 -3.73 30.81 -4.68
C ARG A 329 -5.07 30.87 -5.39
N VAL A 330 -5.12 31.65 -6.46
CA VAL A 330 -6.28 31.81 -7.34
C VAL A 330 -6.23 30.77 -8.45
N ASN A 331 -7.25 29.92 -8.52
CA ASN A 331 -7.39 28.92 -9.57
C ASN A 331 -8.38 29.40 -10.64
N MET A 332 -7.91 29.45 -11.89
CA MET A 332 -8.71 29.78 -13.07
C MET A 332 -8.63 28.64 -14.09
N ILE A 333 -9.53 28.65 -15.06
CA ILE A 333 -9.73 27.57 -16.01
C ILE A 333 -10.03 28.15 -17.39
N LEU A 334 -9.36 27.62 -18.42
CA LEU A 334 -9.63 27.90 -19.83
C LEU A 334 -9.69 26.58 -20.60
N ASP A 335 -10.77 26.32 -21.34
CA ASP A 335 -10.96 25.07 -22.11
C ASP A 335 -10.65 23.78 -21.33
N ASN A 336 -11.15 23.73 -20.09
CA ASN A 336 -10.90 22.67 -19.10
C ASN A 336 -9.44 22.56 -18.60
N LEU A 337 -8.50 23.34 -19.13
CA LEU A 337 -7.12 23.40 -18.63
C LEU A 337 -7.01 24.29 -17.39
N PRO A 338 -6.23 23.88 -16.38
CA PRO A 338 -5.95 24.70 -15.22
C PRO A 338 -4.96 25.82 -15.55
N LEU A 339 -5.14 26.98 -14.92
CA LEU A 339 -4.14 28.05 -14.95
C LEU A 339 -2.93 27.64 -14.12
N VAL A 340 -1.74 27.79 -14.70
CA VAL A 340 -0.47 27.47 -14.03
C VAL A 340 0.55 28.59 -14.10
N VAL A 341 1.44 28.61 -13.11
CA VAL A 341 2.61 29.49 -13.06
C VAL A 341 3.85 28.64 -13.34
N PRO A 342 4.59 28.87 -14.45
CA PRO A 342 5.82 28.16 -14.74
C PRO A 342 6.97 28.65 -13.84
N ILE A 343 7.67 27.73 -13.18
CA ILE A 343 8.84 28.00 -12.33
C ILE A 343 10.03 27.22 -12.85
N ARG A 344 11.16 27.91 -13.03
CA ARG A 344 12.45 27.27 -13.35
C ARG A 344 13.09 26.75 -12.06
N ARG A 345 13.40 25.44 -12.00
CA ARG A 345 14.29 24.92 -10.94
C ARG A 345 15.72 25.36 -11.22
N LEU A 346 16.41 25.85 -10.20
CA LEU A 346 17.82 26.27 -10.27
C LEU A 346 18.78 25.07 -10.41
N ASP A 347 18.32 23.85 -10.09
CA ASP A 347 19.16 22.68 -9.83
C ASP A 347 19.22 21.65 -10.98
N GLN A 348 18.38 21.79 -12.02
CA GLN A 348 18.36 20.92 -13.19
C GLN A 348 18.15 21.75 -14.46
N GLU A 349 19.02 21.54 -15.45
CA GLU A 349 19.24 22.42 -16.63
C GLU A 349 18.06 22.65 -17.60
N SER A 350 16.83 22.21 -17.31
CA SER A 350 15.67 22.51 -18.20
C SER A 350 14.26 22.17 -17.69
N SER A 351 14.05 21.60 -16.50
CA SER A 351 12.70 21.21 -16.08
C SER A 351 11.92 22.41 -15.49
N MET A 352 11.02 22.99 -16.30
CA MET A 352 9.97 23.90 -15.84
C MET A 352 8.98 23.12 -14.97
N VAL A 353 8.72 23.57 -13.75
CA VAL A 353 7.66 23.04 -12.89
C VAL A 353 6.47 23.97 -12.96
N TYR A 354 5.29 23.41 -13.24
CA TYR A 354 4.05 24.17 -13.30
C TYR A 354 3.35 24.13 -11.93
N LEU A 355 3.21 25.28 -11.28
CA LEU A 355 2.40 25.40 -10.07
C LEU A 355 0.95 25.73 -10.43
N HIS A 356 0.00 25.06 -9.78
CA HIS A 356 -1.41 25.36 -9.95
C HIS A 356 -1.80 26.69 -9.31
N GLY A 357 -2.40 27.58 -10.10
CA GLY A 357 -2.86 28.89 -9.65
C GLY A 357 -1.74 29.87 -9.26
N PHE A 358 -2.07 31.15 -9.24
CA PHE A 358 -1.15 32.23 -8.83
C PHE A 358 -1.48 32.74 -7.42
N LEU A 359 -0.48 33.23 -6.68
CA LEU A 359 -0.69 33.77 -5.33
C LEU A 359 -1.53 35.06 -5.38
N VAL A 360 -2.47 35.23 -4.44
CA VAL A 360 -3.27 36.47 -4.30
C VAL A 360 -2.36 37.70 -4.18
N GLY A 361 -1.26 37.56 -3.46
CA GLY A 361 -0.27 38.60 -3.25
C GLY A 361 0.97 38.07 -2.54
N LEU A 362 1.89 38.95 -2.21
CA LEU A 362 3.16 38.64 -1.58
C LEU A 362 3.41 39.60 -0.43
N LYS A 363 4.05 39.10 0.63
CA LYS A 363 4.56 39.90 1.74
C LYS A 363 6.03 40.21 1.48
N GLY A 364 6.42 41.47 1.60
CA GLY A 364 7.79 41.90 1.32
C GLY A 364 8.16 43.18 2.05
N GLN A 365 9.46 43.48 2.07
CA GLN A 365 10.02 44.68 2.66
C GLN A 365 10.57 45.59 1.57
N TYR A 366 10.40 46.90 1.74
CA TYR A 366 11.12 47.87 0.92
C TYR A 366 12.58 47.96 1.39
N SER A 367 13.50 48.16 0.45
CA SER A 367 14.92 48.37 0.77
C SER A 367 15.08 49.52 1.76
N GLY A 368 15.53 49.23 2.98
CA GLY A 368 15.73 50.21 4.06
C GLY A 368 14.61 50.33 5.10
N ILE A 369 13.45 49.68 4.90
CA ILE A 369 12.33 49.68 5.86
C ILE A 369 12.20 48.27 6.45
N LYS A 370 12.22 48.15 7.79
CA LYS A 370 12.10 46.86 8.50
C LYS A 370 10.66 46.35 8.64
N GLU A 371 9.67 47.17 8.30
CA GLU A 371 8.26 46.78 8.37
C GLU A 371 7.86 45.99 7.13
N ASP A 372 7.23 44.83 7.36
CA ASP A 372 6.65 44.03 6.30
C ASP A 372 5.40 44.70 5.75
N LYS A 373 5.37 44.90 4.43
CA LYS A 373 4.21 45.39 3.71
C LYS A 373 3.57 44.28 2.86
N TYR A 374 2.29 44.47 2.58
CA TYR A 374 1.47 43.52 1.82
C TYR A 374 1.24 44.07 0.41
N PHE A 375 1.61 43.26 -0.58
CA PHE A 375 1.45 43.58 -2.00
C PHE A 375 0.46 42.63 -2.65
N ILE A 376 -0.40 43.14 -3.51
CA ILE A 376 -1.40 42.33 -4.24
C ILE A 376 -0.97 42.14 -5.69
N ASN A 377 -1.22 40.94 -6.23
CA ASN A 377 -1.05 40.69 -7.66
C ASN A 377 -2.31 41.17 -8.40
N ASN A 378 -2.24 42.37 -8.95
CA ASN A 378 -3.36 43.05 -9.62
C ASN A 378 -3.21 43.10 -11.16
N HIS A 379 -2.02 42.83 -11.69
CA HIS A 379 -1.79 42.69 -13.13
C HIS A 379 -1.46 41.23 -13.48
N LEU A 380 -2.19 40.66 -14.44
CA LEU A 380 -2.03 39.26 -14.87
C LEU A 380 -1.64 39.19 -16.35
N ALA A 381 -0.42 38.72 -16.64
CA ALA A 381 -0.01 38.47 -18.02
C ALA A 381 -0.24 36.98 -18.36
N PHE A 382 -1.27 36.71 -19.16
CA PHE A 382 -1.63 35.36 -19.60
C PHE A 382 -0.89 34.97 -20.87
N VAL A 383 -0.41 33.73 -20.93
CA VAL A 383 0.14 33.11 -22.14
C VAL A 383 -0.72 31.91 -22.49
N VAL A 384 -1.38 31.96 -23.63
CA VAL A 384 -2.23 30.88 -24.14
C VAL A 384 -1.49 30.16 -25.26
N LYS A 385 -1.12 28.90 -25.01
CA LYS A 385 -0.47 28.07 -26.01
C LYS A 385 -1.52 27.40 -26.88
N TYR A 386 -1.33 27.46 -28.19
CA TYR A 386 -2.26 26.87 -29.15
C TYR A 386 -1.56 26.02 -30.20
N HIS A 387 -2.23 24.94 -30.60
CA HIS A 387 -1.84 24.12 -31.73
C HIS A 387 -2.67 24.52 -32.94
N SER A 388 -2.02 24.84 -34.05
CA SER A 388 -2.68 25.20 -35.30
C SER A 388 -2.79 23.99 -36.20
N ASP A 389 -3.98 23.77 -36.75
CA ASP A 389 -4.17 22.83 -37.84
C ASP A 389 -3.93 23.56 -39.17
N PRO A 390 -2.86 23.21 -39.91
CA PRO A 390 -2.52 23.90 -41.16
C PRO A 390 -3.56 23.67 -42.27
N GLU A 391 -4.37 22.60 -42.22
CA GLU A 391 -5.34 22.29 -43.27
C GLU A 391 -6.64 23.09 -43.12
N LEU A 392 -7.08 23.31 -41.88
CA LEU A 392 -8.36 23.96 -41.57
C LEU A 392 -8.21 25.44 -41.17
N GLY A 393 -6.99 25.91 -40.88
CA GLY A 393 -6.74 27.28 -40.40
C GLY A 393 -7.29 27.55 -38.99
N LEU A 394 -7.75 26.49 -38.31
CA LEU A 394 -8.32 26.52 -36.98
C LEU A 394 -7.27 26.19 -35.93
N SER A 395 -7.54 26.58 -34.68
CA SER A 395 -6.59 26.40 -33.59
C SER A 395 -7.26 25.81 -32.36
N ARG A 396 -6.51 24.99 -31.62
CA ARG A 396 -6.93 24.39 -30.34
C ARG A 396 -6.01 24.82 -29.22
N ILE A 397 -6.58 25.01 -28.03
CA ILE A 397 -5.81 25.42 -26.85
C ILE A 397 -5.12 24.20 -26.23
N VAL A 398 -3.82 24.32 -26.02
CA VAL A 398 -2.96 23.26 -25.47
C VAL A 398 -2.21 23.67 -24.22
N GLY A 399 -2.18 24.96 -23.87
CA GLY A 399 -1.61 25.43 -22.62
C GLY A 399 -2.20 26.77 -22.16
N PHE A 400 -2.17 26.98 -20.85
CA PHE A 400 -2.73 28.15 -20.17
C PHE A 400 -1.86 28.54 -18.97
N GLU A 401 -1.01 29.54 -19.18
CA GLU A 401 0.00 29.99 -18.22
C GLU A 401 -0.25 31.45 -17.80
N VAL A 402 0.24 31.83 -16.61
CA VAL A 402 0.17 33.21 -16.12
C VAL A 402 1.47 33.65 -15.46
N LYS A 403 1.84 34.91 -15.68
CA LYS A 403 2.84 35.64 -14.90
C LYS A 403 2.13 36.73 -14.10
N PRO A 404 2.00 36.57 -12.77
CA PRO A 404 1.37 37.58 -11.92
C PRO A 404 2.35 38.71 -11.59
N PHE A 405 1.87 39.95 -11.61
CA PHE A 405 2.63 41.13 -11.23
C PHE A 405 1.84 41.99 -10.23
N SER A 406 2.57 42.64 -9.33
CA SER A 406 2.04 43.68 -8.46
C SER A 406 2.49 45.03 -9.00
N VAL A 407 1.55 45.88 -9.41
CA VAL A 407 1.84 47.18 -10.01
C VAL A 407 0.87 48.24 -9.53
N LYS A 408 1.41 49.32 -9.00
CA LYS A 408 0.67 50.54 -8.71
C LYS A 408 0.43 51.31 -10.00
N HIS A 409 -0.74 51.13 -10.59
CA HIS A 409 -1.11 51.80 -11.83
C HIS A 409 -1.29 53.31 -11.63
N GLU A 410 -0.70 54.08 -12.53
CA GLU A 410 -0.84 55.54 -12.59
C GLU A 410 -1.58 55.93 -13.87
N TYR A 411 -2.34 57.02 -13.81
CA TYR A 411 -3.12 57.56 -14.93
C TYR A 411 -3.20 59.07 -14.85
N GLU A 412 -3.42 59.71 -15.99
CA GLU A 412 -3.55 61.16 -16.10
C GLU A 412 -5.03 61.57 -16.08
N GLY A 413 -5.38 62.56 -15.26
CA GLY A 413 -6.73 63.14 -15.18
C GLY A 413 -7.72 62.37 -14.31
N GLU A 414 -9.01 62.68 -14.43
CA GLU A 414 -10.09 61.99 -13.71
C GLU A 414 -10.41 60.61 -14.33
N TRP A 415 -10.73 59.64 -13.48
CA TRP A 415 -11.06 58.29 -13.91
C TRP A 415 -12.38 58.22 -14.68
N ASN A 416 -12.30 57.73 -15.91
CA ASN A 416 -13.39 57.47 -16.85
C ASN A 416 -13.25 56.07 -17.45
N GLU A 417 -14.31 55.56 -18.10
CA GLU A 417 -14.28 54.21 -18.74
C GLU A 417 -13.21 54.07 -19.85
N LYS A 418 -12.64 55.17 -20.34
CA LYS A 418 -11.59 55.22 -21.37
C LYS A 418 -10.25 55.72 -20.84
N THR A 419 -10.06 55.77 -19.52
CA THR A 419 -8.81 56.25 -18.92
C THR A 419 -7.64 55.36 -19.34
N ARG A 420 -6.57 56.03 -19.78
CA ARG A 420 -5.32 55.39 -20.19
C ARG A 420 -4.37 55.33 -18.99
N LEU A 421 -3.78 54.16 -18.78
CA LEU A 421 -2.76 53.97 -17.75
C LEU A 421 -1.39 54.37 -18.35
N THR A 422 -0.51 54.95 -17.54
CA THR A 422 0.87 55.29 -17.93
C THR A 422 1.83 54.13 -17.68
N THR A 423 1.48 53.25 -16.74
CA THR A 423 2.24 52.05 -16.36
C THR A 423 2.11 50.92 -17.37
N CYS A 424 0.99 50.84 -18.09
CA CYS A 424 0.81 49.93 -19.22
C CYS A 424 0.05 50.67 -20.32
N ASP A 425 0.55 50.60 -21.55
CA ASP A 425 -0.09 51.31 -22.68
C ASP A 425 -0.02 50.43 -23.94
N PRO A 426 -1.18 50.06 -24.52
CA PRO A 426 -1.24 49.33 -25.78
C PRO A 426 -0.60 50.09 -26.95
N HIS A 427 -0.70 51.43 -26.96
CA HIS A 427 -0.23 52.25 -28.08
C HIS A 427 1.30 52.45 -28.04
N ALA A 428 1.86 52.67 -26.86
CA ALA A 428 3.31 52.71 -26.66
C ALA A 428 3.96 51.31 -26.61
N LYS A 429 3.17 50.22 -26.71
CA LYS A 429 3.61 48.82 -26.50
C LYS A 429 4.39 48.63 -25.18
N LYS A 430 4.02 49.38 -24.14
CA LYS A 430 4.66 49.30 -22.83
C LYS A 430 4.04 48.14 -22.06
N LEU A 431 4.81 47.06 -21.93
CA LEU A 431 4.47 45.89 -21.11
C LEU A 431 4.75 46.17 -19.64
N VAL A 432 3.97 45.54 -18.77
CA VAL A 432 4.25 45.53 -17.34
C VAL A 432 5.49 44.67 -17.06
N THR A 433 6.47 45.24 -16.38
CA THR A 433 7.69 44.55 -15.93
C THR A 433 7.81 44.60 -14.42
N SER A 434 8.59 43.68 -13.83
CA SER A 434 8.85 43.62 -12.38
C SER A 434 9.57 44.85 -11.80
N SER A 435 9.93 45.83 -12.63
CA SER A 435 10.57 47.09 -12.24
C SER A 435 9.58 48.18 -11.82
N GLU A 436 8.30 48.01 -12.12
CA GLU A 436 7.26 48.96 -11.73
C GLU A 436 7.01 48.93 -10.21
N SER A 437 6.56 50.04 -9.64
CA SER A 437 6.32 50.11 -8.18
C SER A 437 5.16 49.18 -7.78
N PRO A 438 5.31 48.37 -6.71
CA PRO A 438 4.30 47.37 -6.37
C PRO A 438 3.06 48.01 -5.71
N GLN A 439 1.91 47.35 -5.87
CA GLN A 439 0.64 47.82 -5.32
C GLN A 439 0.47 47.36 -3.87
N GLU A 440 0.55 48.31 -2.94
CA GLU A 440 0.31 48.08 -1.51
C GLU A 440 -1.18 47.91 -1.19
N VAL A 441 -1.50 47.05 -0.21
CA VAL A 441 -2.84 46.82 0.32
C VAL A 441 -3.04 47.60 1.62
N GLU A 442 -3.73 48.74 1.57
CA GLU A 442 -4.06 49.58 2.73
C GLU A 442 -5.47 50.20 2.60
N ASP A 443 -5.98 50.73 3.71
CA ASP A 443 -7.28 51.43 3.75
C ASP A 443 -7.27 52.63 2.79
N LYS A 444 -8.38 52.82 2.06
CA LYS A 444 -8.62 53.88 1.08
C LYS A 444 -7.68 53.91 -0.12
N LYS A 445 -6.80 52.92 -0.29
CA LYS A 445 -6.01 52.80 -1.52
C LYS A 445 -6.86 52.23 -2.65
N GLU A 446 -6.65 52.76 -3.84
CA GLU A 446 -7.24 52.20 -5.06
C GLU A 446 -6.37 51.10 -5.64
N ILE A 447 -7.03 50.05 -6.14
CA ILE A 447 -6.44 48.94 -6.88
C ILE A 447 -7.14 48.88 -8.22
N ILE A 448 -6.34 48.96 -9.29
CA ILE A 448 -6.82 48.75 -10.66
C ILE A 448 -6.37 47.35 -11.08
N PHE A 449 -7.32 46.51 -11.49
CA PHE A 449 -7.02 45.17 -12.00
C PHE A 449 -6.89 45.21 -13.52
N THR A 450 -5.78 44.71 -14.04
CA THR A 450 -5.48 44.69 -15.46
C THR A 450 -4.95 43.33 -15.91
N TYR A 451 -5.02 43.05 -17.21
CA TYR A 451 -4.44 41.84 -17.78
C TYR A 451 -3.92 42.02 -19.20
N ASP A 452 -2.94 41.19 -19.52
CA ASP A 452 -2.38 41.02 -20.86
C ASP A 452 -2.65 39.58 -21.34
N VAL A 453 -2.75 39.41 -22.65
CA VAL A 453 -2.94 38.10 -23.30
C VAL A 453 -1.96 37.98 -24.44
N GLU A 454 -1.10 36.99 -24.37
CA GLU A 454 -0.18 36.59 -25.42
C GLU A 454 -0.54 35.18 -25.91
N PHE A 455 -0.41 34.95 -27.21
CA PHE A 455 -0.65 33.64 -27.82
C PHE A 455 0.66 33.08 -28.38
N GLU A 456 1.00 31.86 -27.99
CA GLU A 456 2.22 31.17 -28.43
C GLU A 456 1.85 29.89 -29.19
N ALA A 457 2.39 29.72 -30.40
CA ALA A 457 2.19 28.49 -31.16
C ALA A 457 3.00 27.34 -30.55
N SER A 458 2.38 26.16 -30.42
CA SER A 458 3.01 24.97 -29.85
C SER A 458 2.79 23.73 -30.72
N ASP A 459 3.82 22.90 -30.83
CA ASP A 459 3.79 21.64 -31.56
C ASP A 459 3.06 20.51 -30.81
N VAL A 460 2.66 20.75 -29.55
CA VAL A 460 1.92 19.78 -28.74
C VAL A 460 0.54 19.56 -29.34
N LYS A 461 0.22 18.33 -29.73
CA LYS A 461 -1.12 17.97 -30.20
C LYS A 461 -2.13 18.02 -29.05
N TRP A 462 -3.38 18.35 -29.37
CA TRP A 462 -4.44 18.49 -28.38
C TRP A 462 -4.63 17.28 -27.46
N ALA A 463 -4.43 16.05 -27.95
CA ALA A 463 -4.54 14.83 -27.15
C ALA A 463 -3.52 14.76 -26.00
N TYR A 464 -2.31 15.29 -26.20
CA TYR A 464 -1.20 15.25 -25.24
C TYR A 464 -1.09 16.53 -24.40
N ARG A 465 -2.05 17.45 -24.51
CA ARG A 465 -1.98 18.78 -23.85
C ARG A 465 -1.88 18.71 -22.32
N TRP A 466 -2.42 17.65 -21.72
CA TRP A 466 -2.36 17.44 -20.28
C TRP A 466 -1.00 16.92 -19.81
N ASP A 467 -0.21 16.27 -20.67
CA ASP A 467 1.07 15.68 -20.28
C ASP A 467 2.03 16.74 -19.75
N THR A 468 2.03 17.94 -20.34
CA THR A 468 2.85 19.07 -19.88
C THR A 468 2.56 19.48 -18.42
N TYR A 469 1.31 19.31 -17.97
CA TYR A 469 0.87 19.61 -16.61
C TYR A 469 1.10 18.46 -15.62
N LEU A 470 1.23 17.24 -16.15
CA LEU A 470 1.26 16.00 -15.38
C LEU A 470 2.68 15.41 -15.24
N LEU A 471 3.66 15.94 -15.98
CA LEU A 471 5.07 15.60 -15.86
C LEU A 471 5.59 15.93 -14.45
N MET A 472 5.66 14.91 -13.58
CA MET A 472 6.44 14.95 -12.36
C MET A 472 7.90 14.64 -12.69
N ALA A 473 8.82 15.45 -12.17
CA ALA A 473 10.24 15.40 -12.52
C ALA A 473 11.01 14.19 -11.93
N ASP A 474 10.34 13.15 -11.40
CA ASP A 474 11.00 12.14 -10.55
C ASP A 474 10.45 10.69 -10.70
N ASP A 475 10.22 10.23 -11.94
CA ASP A 475 9.81 8.85 -12.25
C ASP A 475 10.79 7.79 -11.68
N GLN A 476 12.04 8.16 -11.44
CA GLN A 476 13.07 7.29 -10.88
C GLN A 476 12.75 6.83 -9.45
N ILE A 477 12.16 7.70 -8.63
CA ILE A 477 11.83 7.37 -7.23
C ILE A 477 10.70 6.33 -7.17
N HIS A 478 9.71 6.43 -8.07
CA HIS A 478 8.62 5.46 -8.16
C HIS A 478 9.13 4.07 -8.58
N TRP A 479 9.98 4.00 -9.60
CA TRP A 479 10.57 2.74 -10.03
C TRP A 479 11.43 2.09 -8.94
N PHE A 480 12.25 2.87 -8.23
CA PHE A 480 13.05 2.38 -7.13
C PHE A 480 12.17 1.76 -6.02
N SER A 481 11.08 2.43 -5.67
CA SER A 481 10.10 1.95 -4.69
C SER A 481 9.45 0.62 -5.09
N ILE A 482 9.03 0.51 -6.35
CA ILE A 482 8.36 -0.69 -6.86
C ILE A 482 9.32 -1.87 -6.88
N VAL A 483 10.54 -1.69 -7.36
CA VAL A 483 11.55 -2.77 -7.40
C VAL A 483 11.84 -3.25 -5.98
N ASN A 484 12.04 -2.32 -5.03
CA ASN A 484 12.29 -2.68 -3.63
C ASN A 484 11.10 -3.43 -3.01
N SER A 485 9.88 -2.95 -3.24
CA SER A 485 8.67 -3.60 -2.73
C SER A 485 8.46 -4.98 -3.35
N LEU A 486 8.68 -5.13 -4.65
CA LEU A 486 8.59 -6.41 -5.36
C LEU A 486 9.65 -7.41 -4.85
N MET A 487 10.88 -6.97 -4.60
CA MET A 487 11.92 -7.81 -4.01
C MET A 487 11.52 -8.31 -2.62
N ILE A 488 10.94 -7.45 -1.78
CA ILE A 488 10.43 -7.83 -0.46
C ILE A 488 9.33 -8.88 -0.59
N VAL A 489 8.36 -8.69 -1.50
CA VAL A 489 7.30 -9.67 -1.74
C VAL A 489 7.88 -10.99 -2.21
N LEU A 490 8.71 -11.01 -3.25
CA LEU A 490 9.31 -12.26 -3.76
C LEU A 490 10.11 -12.99 -2.69
N PHE A 491 10.82 -12.25 -1.83
CA PHE A 491 11.54 -12.82 -0.70
C PHE A 491 10.58 -13.42 0.34
N LEU A 492 9.50 -12.71 0.70
CA LEU A 492 8.46 -13.20 1.61
C LEU A 492 7.76 -14.42 1.01
N SER A 493 7.26 -14.35 -0.22
CA SER A 493 6.65 -15.47 -0.96
C SER A 493 7.59 -16.69 -0.97
N GLY A 494 8.87 -16.47 -1.27
CA GLY A 494 9.89 -17.50 -1.27
C GLY A 494 10.08 -18.12 0.11
N MET A 495 10.16 -17.31 1.16
CA MET A 495 10.26 -17.77 2.55
C MET A 495 9.02 -18.55 2.97
N VAL A 496 7.81 -18.04 2.70
CA VAL A 496 6.53 -18.70 3.00
C VAL A 496 6.40 -20.01 2.25
N ALA A 497 6.72 -20.04 0.96
CA ALA A 497 6.71 -21.25 0.16
C ALA A 497 7.71 -22.28 0.69
N MET A 498 8.91 -21.86 1.09
CA MET A 498 9.90 -22.75 1.70
C MET A 498 9.44 -23.26 3.07
N ILE A 499 8.81 -22.41 3.89
CA ILE A 499 8.19 -22.79 5.16
C ILE A 499 7.13 -23.83 4.86
N MET A 500 6.08 -23.49 4.11
CA MET A 500 4.99 -24.41 3.77
C MET A 500 5.49 -25.71 3.15
N LEU A 501 6.38 -25.67 2.17
CA LEU A 501 6.86 -26.88 1.49
C LEU A 501 7.73 -27.74 2.41
N ARG A 502 8.59 -27.14 3.24
CA ARG A 502 9.46 -27.87 4.16
C ARG A 502 8.72 -28.36 5.40
N THR A 503 7.82 -27.57 5.99
CA THR A 503 7.01 -27.95 7.15
C THR A 503 6.00 -29.00 6.75
N LEU A 504 5.26 -28.78 5.66
CA LEU A 504 4.23 -29.71 5.20
C LEU A 504 4.84 -31.01 4.68
N TYR A 505 5.98 -30.98 3.97
CA TYR A 505 6.68 -32.21 3.56
C TYR A 505 7.30 -32.95 4.76
N ARG A 506 7.92 -32.24 5.72
CA ARG A 506 8.44 -32.86 6.95
C ARG A 506 7.31 -33.50 7.75
N ASP A 507 6.21 -32.79 7.92
CA ASP A 507 5.06 -33.28 8.67
C ASP A 507 4.45 -34.49 7.95
N ILE A 508 4.14 -34.41 6.65
CA ILE A 508 3.64 -35.55 5.85
C ILE A 508 4.60 -36.75 5.89
N SER A 509 5.91 -36.53 5.72
CA SER A 509 6.91 -37.61 5.74
C SER A 509 7.03 -38.30 7.09
N LYS A 510 6.89 -37.54 8.19
CA LYS A 510 6.87 -38.07 9.55
C LYS A 510 5.58 -38.87 9.81
N TYR A 511 4.45 -38.46 9.22
CA TYR A 511 3.19 -39.20 9.30
C TYR A 511 3.21 -40.52 8.51
N ASN A 512 3.72 -40.51 7.26
CA ASN A 512 3.84 -41.75 6.47
C ASN A 512 4.76 -42.80 7.11
N GLN A 513 5.67 -42.38 8.00
CA GLN A 513 6.53 -43.26 8.79
C GLN A 513 5.86 -43.80 10.05
N LEU A 514 4.74 -43.22 10.49
CA LEU A 514 4.01 -43.61 11.70
C LEU A 514 2.82 -44.54 11.40
N GLU A 515 2.27 -44.53 10.18
CA GLU A 515 1.24 -45.53 9.76
C GLU A 515 1.74 -46.99 9.80
N THR A 516 3.06 -47.22 9.86
CA THR A 516 3.66 -48.56 10.00
C THR A 516 3.87 -49.02 11.45
N GLN A 517 3.53 -48.19 12.44
CA GLN A 517 3.51 -48.57 13.86
C GLN A 517 2.11 -48.35 14.43
N GLU A 518 1.36 -49.43 14.62
CA GLU A 518 0.10 -49.44 15.39
C GLU A 518 0.38 -49.00 16.84
N GLU A 519 0.36 -47.69 17.09
CA GLU A 519 0.19 -47.10 18.41
C GLU A 519 -0.41 -45.70 18.22
N ALA A 520 -1.62 -45.52 18.75
CA ALA A 520 -2.34 -44.24 18.78
C ALA A 520 -1.53 -43.19 19.56
N GLN A 521 -0.60 -42.51 18.90
CA GLN A 521 0.02 -41.28 19.41
C GLN A 521 -0.84 -40.09 19.01
N GLU A 522 -1.29 -39.38 20.05
CA GLU A 522 -1.94 -38.08 20.07
C GLU A 522 -1.63 -37.24 18.81
N GLU A 523 -2.64 -36.95 17.98
CA GLU A 523 -2.51 -35.97 16.91
C GLU A 523 -1.93 -34.68 17.53
N THR A 524 -0.82 -34.13 17.04
CA THR A 524 -0.21 -32.92 17.62
C THR A 524 -0.26 -31.75 16.65
N GLY A 525 -0.41 -30.53 17.18
CA GLY A 525 -0.41 -29.29 16.38
C GLY A 525 -1.72 -29.04 15.64
N TRP A 526 -1.64 -28.58 14.38
CA TRP A 526 -2.81 -28.10 13.64
C TRP A 526 -3.82 -29.21 13.31
N LYS A 527 -3.40 -30.46 13.07
CA LYS A 527 -4.35 -31.56 12.80
C LYS A 527 -5.25 -31.87 14.00
N LEU A 528 -4.73 -31.72 15.21
CA LEU A 528 -5.46 -31.99 16.46
C LEU A 528 -6.68 -31.10 16.65
N VAL A 529 -6.65 -29.88 16.11
CA VAL A 529 -7.73 -28.90 16.24
C VAL A 529 -8.78 -29.04 15.13
N HIS A 530 -8.72 -30.07 14.28
CA HIS A 530 -9.67 -30.30 13.18
C HIS A 530 -11.15 -30.24 13.63
N GLY A 531 -11.43 -30.70 14.85
CA GLY A 531 -12.76 -30.70 15.45
C GLY A 531 -13.24 -29.36 15.99
N ASP A 532 -12.41 -28.31 16.05
CA ASP A 532 -12.79 -26.99 16.60
C ASP A 532 -12.52 -25.81 15.64
N VAL A 533 -11.73 -26.00 14.59
CA VAL A 533 -11.32 -24.93 13.64
C VAL A 533 -12.49 -24.21 12.96
N PHE A 534 -13.57 -24.93 12.63
CA PHE A 534 -14.73 -24.37 11.93
C PHE A 534 -15.86 -23.94 12.88
N ARG A 535 -15.59 -23.85 14.18
CA ARG A 535 -16.57 -23.34 15.14
C ARG A 535 -16.92 -21.88 14.80
N PRO A 536 -18.21 -21.49 14.85
CA PRO A 536 -18.61 -20.10 14.63
C PRO A 536 -17.83 -19.14 15.53
N PRO A 537 -17.29 -18.03 15.00
CA PRO A 537 -16.51 -17.08 15.79
C PRO A 537 -17.39 -16.34 16.80
N PRO A 538 -16.78 -15.84 17.90
CA PRO A 538 -17.47 -14.89 18.77
C PRO A 538 -17.85 -13.65 17.95
N ASN A 539 -19.05 -13.09 18.17
CA ASN A 539 -19.57 -11.94 17.40
C ASN A 539 -19.54 -12.16 15.87
N SER A 540 -19.96 -13.33 15.40
CA SER A 540 -20.04 -13.68 13.98
C SER A 540 -20.84 -12.67 13.14
N ASP A 541 -21.91 -12.09 13.69
CA ASP A 541 -22.69 -11.01 13.08
C ASP A 541 -21.80 -9.85 12.56
N LEU A 542 -20.91 -9.36 13.43
CA LEU A 542 -20.07 -8.20 13.15
C LEU A 542 -18.98 -8.54 12.11
N LEU A 543 -18.42 -9.74 12.18
CA LEU A 543 -17.45 -10.22 11.22
C LEU A 543 -18.06 -10.29 9.81
N CYS A 544 -19.27 -10.83 9.69
CA CYS A 544 -19.99 -10.88 8.41
C CYS A 544 -20.23 -9.49 7.83
N ILE A 545 -20.60 -8.52 8.66
CA ILE A 545 -20.82 -7.12 8.24
C ILE A 545 -19.53 -6.49 7.72
N TYR A 546 -18.43 -6.63 8.46
CA TYR A 546 -17.13 -6.07 8.08
C TYR A 546 -16.54 -6.72 6.84
N VAL A 547 -16.62 -8.05 6.73
CA VAL A 547 -16.15 -8.78 5.54
C VAL A 547 -17.01 -8.42 4.32
N GLY A 548 -18.32 -8.27 4.49
CA GLY A 548 -19.20 -7.78 3.42
C GLY A 548 -18.81 -6.40 2.92
N THR A 549 -18.62 -5.46 3.86
CA THR A 549 -18.18 -4.09 3.56
C THR A 549 -16.79 -4.07 2.90
N GLY A 550 -15.86 -4.94 3.31
CA GLY A 550 -14.54 -5.00 2.69
C GLY A 550 -14.55 -5.57 1.28
N VAL A 551 -15.48 -6.49 0.96
CA VAL A 551 -15.69 -6.92 -0.44
C VAL A 551 -16.22 -5.77 -1.29
N GLN A 552 -17.06 -4.91 -0.73
CA GLN A 552 -17.53 -3.69 -1.38
C GLN A 552 -16.37 -2.75 -1.72
N PHE A 553 -15.50 -2.49 -0.74
CA PHE A 553 -14.29 -1.69 -0.92
C PHE A 553 -13.34 -2.29 -1.94
N PHE A 554 -13.08 -3.59 -1.84
CA PHE A 554 -12.20 -4.32 -2.74
C PHE A 554 -12.69 -4.21 -4.19
N GLY A 555 -13.97 -4.48 -4.44
CA GLY A 555 -14.56 -4.37 -5.77
C GLY A 555 -14.53 -2.94 -6.32
N MET A 556 -14.86 -1.96 -5.49
CA MET A 556 -14.81 -0.55 -5.88
C MET A 556 -13.40 -0.11 -6.25
N ILE A 557 -12.40 -0.40 -5.41
CA ILE A 557 -11.01 0.00 -5.65
C ILE A 557 -10.44 -0.72 -6.87
N LEU A 558 -10.65 -2.03 -6.98
CA LEU A 558 -10.15 -2.83 -8.11
C LEU A 558 -10.69 -2.30 -9.44
N VAL A 559 -12.02 -2.11 -9.55
CA VAL A 559 -12.64 -1.64 -10.79
C VAL A 559 -12.25 -0.19 -11.10
N THR A 560 -12.18 0.68 -10.07
CA THR A 560 -11.73 2.07 -10.26
C THR A 560 -10.28 2.11 -10.75
N MET A 561 -9.38 1.33 -10.15
CA MET A 561 -7.98 1.29 -10.56
C MET A 561 -7.81 0.68 -11.96
N MET A 562 -8.61 -0.32 -12.35
CA MET A 562 -8.60 -0.84 -13.71
C MET A 562 -9.02 0.22 -14.73
N PHE A 563 -10.11 0.96 -14.48
CA PHE A 563 -10.52 2.05 -15.37
C PHE A 563 -9.52 3.21 -15.39
N ALA A 564 -8.89 3.52 -14.25
CA ALA A 564 -7.85 4.54 -14.16
C ALA A 564 -6.58 4.10 -14.91
N ALA A 565 -6.15 2.85 -14.77
CA ALA A 565 -5.03 2.30 -15.51
C ALA A 565 -5.29 2.30 -17.02
N LEU A 566 -6.50 1.96 -17.48
CA LEU A 566 -6.86 2.04 -18.91
C LEU A 566 -6.98 3.47 -19.45
N GLY A 567 -6.86 4.51 -18.60
CA GLY A 567 -6.92 5.92 -18.99
C GLY A 567 -8.32 6.53 -19.05
N PHE A 568 -9.38 5.78 -18.71
CA PHE A 568 -10.76 6.29 -18.72
C PHE A 568 -11.05 7.31 -17.61
N LEU A 569 -10.31 7.24 -16.50
CA LEU A 569 -10.43 8.16 -15.37
C LEU A 569 -9.23 9.12 -15.28
N SER A 570 -8.80 9.64 -16.44
CA SER A 570 -7.72 10.63 -16.50
C SER A 570 -8.06 11.89 -15.69
N PRO A 571 -7.08 12.56 -15.05
CA PRO A 571 -7.27 13.84 -14.36
C PRO A 571 -7.91 14.95 -15.22
N SER A 572 -7.88 14.79 -16.54
CA SER A 572 -8.56 15.65 -17.51
C SER A 572 -10.09 15.67 -17.36
N ASN A 573 -10.69 14.57 -16.88
CA ASN A 573 -12.10 14.51 -16.53
C ASN A 573 -12.30 14.90 -15.05
N ARG A 574 -12.45 16.21 -14.82
CA ARG A 574 -12.57 16.78 -13.47
C ARG A 574 -13.76 16.18 -12.72
N GLY A 575 -13.54 15.75 -11.48
CA GLY A 575 -14.58 15.13 -10.66
C GLY A 575 -15.03 13.74 -11.13
N GLY A 576 -14.56 13.26 -12.29
CA GLY A 576 -14.90 11.95 -12.85
C GLY A 576 -14.49 10.79 -11.94
N LEU A 577 -13.26 10.84 -11.39
CA LEU A 577 -12.77 9.80 -10.47
C LEU A 577 -13.63 9.66 -9.21
N MET A 578 -13.97 10.78 -8.54
CA MET A 578 -14.82 10.75 -7.34
C MET A 578 -16.25 10.29 -7.66
N THR A 579 -16.80 10.73 -8.78
CA THR A 579 -18.14 10.31 -9.22
C THR A 579 -18.15 8.80 -9.52
N ALA A 580 -17.14 8.29 -10.24
CA ALA A 580 -17.00 6.87 -10.53
C ALA A 580 -16.86 6.03 -9.26
N MET A 581 -16.04 6.47 -8.30
CA MET A 581 -15.90 5.80 -7.00
C MET A 581 -17.22 5.71 -6.25
N LEU A 582 -18.01 6.79 -6.20
CA LEU A 582 -19.33 6.79 -5.54
C LEU A 582 -20.34 5.86 -6.22
N LEU A 583 -20.39 5.87 -7.55
CA LEU A 583 -21.29 5.00 -8.31
C LEU A 583 -20.89 3.53 -8.17
N LEU A 584 -19.59 3.23 -8.27
CA LEU A 584 -19.06 1.88 -8.04
C LEU A 584 -19.30 1.41 -6.61
N TRP A 585 -19.15 2.28 -5.61
CA TRP A 585 -19.50 1.96 -4.22
C TRP A 585 -20.95 1.49 -4.10
N VAL A 586 -21.90 2.21 -4.71
CA VAL A 586 -23.33 1.88 -4.68
C VAL A 586 -23.59 0.54 -5.35
N LEU A 587 -23.03 0.30 -6.54
CA LEU A 587 -23.20 -0.94 -7.29
C LEU A 587 -22.59 -2.15 -6.56
N MET A 588 -21.43 -1.97 -5.95
CA MET A 588 -20.76 -3.02 -5.19
C MET A 588 -21.51 -3.42 -3.92
N GLY A 589 -22.52 -2.65 -3.50
CA GLY A 589 -23.42 -2.99 -2.40
C GLY A 589 -24.11 -4.35 -2.58
N LEU A 590 -24.41 -4.75 -3.82
CA LEU A 590 -24.95 -6.08 -4.13
C LEU A 590 -24.01 -7.20 -3.66
N PHE A 591 -22.70 -7.07 -3.96
CA PHE A 591 -21.70 -8.05 -3.55
C PHE A 591 -21.48 -8.04 -2.05
N ALA A 592 -21.53 -6.86 -1.42
CA ALA A 592 -21.44 -6.71 0.04
C ALA A 592 -22.56 -7.47 0.78
N GLY A 593 -23.80 -7.31 0.31
CA GLY A 593 -24.95 -8.04 0.82
C GLY A 593 -24.82 -9.55 0.60
N TYR A 594 -24.40 -9.95 -0.60
CA TYR A 594 -24.23 -11.36 -0.96
C TYR A 594 -23.22 -12.08 -0.08
N THR A 595 -22.04 -11.49 0.13
CA THR A 595 -20.98 -12.11 0.94
C THR A 595 -21.32 -12.13 2.42
N SER A 596 -21.85 -11.03 2.97
CA SER A 596 -22.29 -10.98 4.38
C SER A 596 -23.41 -11.98 4.67
N GLY A 597 -24.43 -12.07 3.81
CA GLY A 597 -25.52 -13.05 3.95
C GLY A 597 -25.03 -14.50 3.82
N ARG A 598 -24.13 -14.78 2.88
CA ARG A 598 -23.60 -16.14 2.68
C ARG A 598 -22.73 -16.62 3.83
N LEU A 599 -21.86 -15.76 4.37
CA LEU A 599 -21.04 -16.08 5.55
C LEU A 599 -21.92 -16.26 6.80
N TYR A 600 -22.96 -15.42 6.95
CA TYR A 600 -23.87 -15.55 8.08
C TYR A 600 -24.63 -16.88 8.07
N LYS A 601 -25.04 -17.35 6.88
CA LYS A 601 -25.64 -18.67 6.71
C LYS A 601 -24.68 -19.80 7.09
N MET A 602 -23.40 -19.68 6.74
CA MET A 602 -22.36 -20.64 7.12
C MET A 602 -22.23 -20.74 8.65
N PHE A 603 -22.32 -19.61 9.36
CA PHE A 603 -22.31 -19.58 10.83
C PHE A 603 -23.65 -19.99 11.48
N LYS A 604 -24.57 -20.60 10.73
CA LYS A 604 -25.88 -21.08 11.20
C LYS A 604 -26.80 -19.95 11.70
N GLY A 605 -26.59 -18.72 11.24
CA GLY A 605 -27.46 -17.59 11.51
C GLY A 605 -28.82 -17.72 10.79
N THR A 606 -29.88 -17.20 11.38
CA THR A 606 -31.26 -17.25 10.84
C THR A 606 -31.78 -15.88 10.41
N GLU A 607 -31.36 -14.81 11.09
CA GLU A 607 -31.84 -13.45 10.91
C GLU A 607 -31.09 -12.65 9.83
N TRP A 608 -31.09 -13.13 8.58
CA TRP A 608 -30.31 -12.51 7.50
C TRP A 608 -30.64 -11.02 7.26
N LYS A 609 -31.88 -10.60 7.52
CA LYS A 609 -32.32 -9.19 7.40
C LYS A 609 -31.54 -8.26 8.33
N LYS A 610 -31.21 -8.72 9.55
CA LYS A 610 -30.43 -7.97 10.55
C LYS A 610 -29.01 -7.73 10.04
N ILE A 611 -28.39 -8.73 9.44
CA ILE A 611 -27.04 -8.63 8.87
C ILE A 611 -27.04 -7.73 7.64
N SER A 612 -27.99 -7.87 6.72
CA SER A 612 -28.10 -6.97 5.56
C SER A 612 -28.31 -5.52 5.98
N PHE A 613 -29.12 -5.27 7.02
CA PHE A 613 -29.27 -3.94 7.61
C PHE A 613 -27.94 -3.42 8.18
N GLY A 614 -27.23 -4.25 8.97
CA GLY A 614 -25.93 -3.92 9.52
C GLY A 614 -24.89 -3.57 8.45
N THR A 615 -24.80 -4.36 7.38
CA THR A 615 -23.91 -4.11 6.24
C THR A 615 -24.23 -2.80 5.52
N ALA A 616 -25.51 -2.49 5.34
CA ALA A 616 -25.93 -1.27 4.65
C ALA A 616 -25.74 0.02 5.49
N PHE A 617 -25.63 -0.09 6.82
CA PHE A 617 -25.56 1.06 7.72
C PHE A 617 -24.21 1.27 8.41
N MET A 618 -23.52 0.23 8.87
CA MET A 618 -22.36 0.39 9.78
C MET A 618 -21.28 1.32 9.23
N PHE A 619 -20.80 1.06 8.02
CA PHE A 619 -19.78 1.90 7.39
C PHE A 619 -20.36 3.21 6.81
N PRO A 620 -21.45 3.19 6.00
CA PRO A 620 -22.00 4.42 5.45
C PRO A 620 -22.48 5.42 6.52
N ALA A 621 -23.07 4.97 7.63
CA ALA A 621 -23.54 5.85 8.69
C ALA A 621 -22.39 6.47 9.48
N THR A 622 -21.32 5.71 9.76
CA THR A 622 -20.12 6.24 10.42
C THR A 622 -19.42 7.27 9.52
N ALA A 623 -19.27 6.96 8.23
CA ALA A 623 -18.71 7.88 7.24
C ALA A 623 -19.57 9.15 7.08
N PHE A 624 -20.90 9.01 6.96
CA PHE A 624 -21.81 10.13 6.84
C PHE A 624 -21.83 11.01 8.09
N THR A 625 -21.78 10.42 9.28
CA THR A 625 -21.74 11.17 10.55
C THR A 625 -20.44 11.98 10.67
N ALA A 626 -19.29 11.35 10.40
CA ALA A 626 -18.01 12.03 10.39
C ALA A 626 -18.00 13.15 9.34
N PHE A 627 -18.43 12.85 8.10
CA PHE A 627 -18.53 13.83 7.03
C PHE A 627 -19.46 15.00 7.38
N PHE A 628 -20.62 14.74 7.99
CA PHE A 628 -21.56 15.76 8.43
C PHE A 628 -20.94 16.71 9.46
N VAL A 629 -20.24 16.16 10.46
CA VAL A 629 -19.53 16.94 11.48
C VAL A 629 -18.44 17.80 10.86
N LEU A 630 -17.60 17.22 9.99
CA LEU A 630 -16.55 17.96 9.28
C LEU A 630 -17.15 19.05 8.38
N ASN A 631 -18.23 18.74 7.65
CA ASN A 631 -18.92 19.70 6.80
C ASN A 631 -19.54 20.86 7.60
N ALA A 632 -20.08 20.60 8.79
CA ALA A 632 -20.59 21.65 9.68
C ALA A 632 -19.49 22.61 10.15
N LEU A 633 -18.28 22.10 10.41
CA LEU A 633 -17.12 22.93 10.75
C LEU A 633 -16.67 23.81 9.56
N ILE A 634 -16.63 23.24 8.35
CA ILE A 634 -16.29 23.98 7.11
C ILE A 634 -17.34 25.06 6.84
N TRP A 635 -18.62 24.74 7.03
CA TRP A 635 -19.72 25.69 6.88
C TRP A 635 -19.63 26.84 7.88
N GLY A 636 -19.24 26.56 9.13
CA GLY A 636 -18.98 27.59 10.15
C GLY A 636 -17.88 28.59 9.75
N GLN A 637 -16.92 28.17 8.93
CA GLN A 637 -15.87 29.03 8.36
C GLN A 637 -16.28 29.74 7.06
N ARG A 638 -17.50 29.56 6.56
CA ARG A 638 -17.98 30.10 5.27
C ARG A 638 -17.10 29.70 4.08
N SER A 639 -16.47 28.53 4.15
CA SER A 639 -15.62 27.98 3.09
C SER A 639 -16.45 27.41 1.94
N SER A 640 -15.95 27.53 0.71
CA SER A 640 -16.62 26.97 -0.48
C SER A 640 -16.52 25.45 -0.56
N GLY A 641 -15.64 24.85 0.24
CA GLY A 641 -15.52 23.41 0.43
C GLY A 641 -16.71 22.81 1.18
N ALA A 642 -17.57 23.64 1.78
CA ALA A 642 -18.80 23.17 2.39
C ALA A 642 -19.70 22.59 1.29
N VAL A 643 -20.04 21.32 1.44
CA VAL A 643 -20.95 20.62 0.56
C VAL A 643 -22.36 21.14 0.81
N PRO A 644 -23.06 21.62 -0.23
CA PRO A 644 -24.35 22.28 -0.07
C PRO A 644 -25.42 21.27 0.32
N PHE A 645 -26.47 21.75 0.98
CA PHE A 645 -27.56 20.90 1.49
C PHE A 645 -28.18 20.02 0.39
N GLN A 646 -28.34 20.54 -0.83
CA GLN A 646 -28.87 19.78 -1.96
C GLN A 646 -28.01 18.56 -2.32
N THR A 647 -26.68 18.69 -2.28
CA THR A 647 -25.76 17.58 -2.53
C THR A 647 -25.79 16.56 -1.39
N MET A 648 -25.87 17.02 -0.14
CA MET A 648 -26.03 16.11 1.00
C MET A 648 -27.33 15.31 0.91
N PHE A 649 -28.42 15.96 0.50
CA PHE A 649 -29.70 15.30 0.27
C PHE A 649 -29.62 14.29 -0.89
N ALA A 650 -28.93 14.64 -1.99
CA ALA A 650 -28.69 13.72 -3.10
C ALA A 650 -27.88 12.47 -2.66
N LEU A 651 -26.85 12.63 -1.82
CA LEU A 651 -26.10 11.50 -1.26
C LEU A 651 -26.97 10.61 -0.36
N LEU A 652 -27.88 11.19 0.43
CA LEU A 652 -28.84 10.44 1.23
C LEU A 652 -29.82 9.65 0.34
N LEU A 653 -30.34 10.26 -0.72
CA LEU A 653 -31.18 9.56 -1.70
C LEU A 653 -30.42 8.43 -2.41
N LEU A 654 -29.15 8.64 -2.75
CA LEU A 654 -28.31 7.61 -3.35
C LEU A 654 -28.08 6.43 -2.38
N TRP A 655 -27.85 6.74 -1.10
CA TRP A 655 -27.65 5.73 -0.06
C TRP A 655 -28.94 4.95 0.25
N PHE A 656 -30.05 5.62 0.57
CA PHE A 656 -31.31 4.97 0.95
C PHE A 656 -32.13 4.46 -0.25
N GLY A 657 -32.07 5.17 -1.38
CA GLY A 657 -32.86 4.85 -2.57
C GLY A 657 -32.25 3.76 -3.45
N ILE A 658 -30.91 3.62 -3.47
CA ILE A 658 -30.23 2.66 -4.34
C ILE A 658 -29.34 1.72 -3.54
N SER A 659 -28.35 2.22 -2.80
CA SER A 659 -27.35 1.36 -2.15
C SER A 659 -27.96 0.40 -1.12
N PHE A 660 -28.84 0.90 -0.24
CA PHE A 660 -29.49 0.10 0.78
C PHE A 660 -30.33 -1.05 0.19
N PRO A 661 -31.25 -0.82 -0.78
CA PRO A 661 -31.95 -1.90 -1.48
C PRO A 661 -31.01 -2.90 -2.16
N LEU A 662 -29.93 -2.44 -2.81
CA LEU A 662 -28.98 -3.34 -3.48
C LEU A 662 -28.30 -4.31 -2.49
N VAL A 663 -27.91 -3.81 -1.30
CA VAL A 663 -27.35 -4.67 -0.23
C VAL A 663 -28.38 -5.71 0.22
N PHE A 664 -29.66 -5.33 0.35
CA PHE A 664 -30.73 -6.28 0.71
C PHE A 664 -30.96 -7.34 -0.35
N VAL A 665 -30.96 -6.96 -1.64
CA VAL A 665 -31.06 -7.91 -2.76
C VAL A 665 -29.89 -8.88 -2.74
N GLY A 666 -28.67 -8.37 -2.51
CA GLY A 666 -27.47 -9.18 -2.36
C GLY A 666 -27.60 -10.19 -1.23
N GLY A 667 -28.00 -9.71 -0.04
CA GLY A 667 -28.23 -10.54 1.15
C GLY A 667 -29.29 -11.61 0.94
N PHE A 668 -30.41 -11.27 0.30
CA PHE A 668 -31.45 -12.22 -0.07
C PHE A 668 -30.92 -13.33 -0.98
N VAL A 669 -30.14 -12.97 -2.02
CA VAL A 669 -29.54 -13.96 -2.93
C VAL A 669 -28.50 -14.82 -2.21
N GLY A 670 -27.64 -14.21 -1.40
CA GLY A 670 -26.58 -14.92 -0.67
C GLY A 670 -27.12 -15.89 0.38
N PHE A 671 -28.19 -15.51 1.10
CA PHE A 671 -28.76 -16.32 2.17
C PHE A 671 -29.85 -17.29 1.69
N ASN A 672 -30.81 -16.86 0.87
CA ASN A 672 -31.95 -17.70 0.51
C ASN A 672 -31.67 -18.59 -0.72
N LYS A 673 -30.99 -18.07 -1.75
CA LYS A 673 -30.82 -18.81 -3.01
C LYS A 673 -29.60 -19.72 -3.06
N LYS A 674 -28.59 -19.49 -2.21
CA LYS A 674 -27.37 -20.32 -2.20
C LYS A 674 -27.38 -21.32 -1.03
N PRO A 675 -26.88 -22.55 -1.24
CA PRO A 675 -26.70 -23.49 -0.15
C PRO A 675 -25.67 -22.95 0.86
N PRO A 676 -25.76 -23.36 2.15
CA PRO A 676 -24.73 -23.04 3.12
C PRO A 676 -23.37 -23.58 2.63
N ILE A 677 -22.30 -22.87 2.96
CA ILE A 677 -20.95 -23.38 2.72
C ILE A 677 -20.73 -24.52 3.72
N GLU A 678 -20.50 -25.74 3.23
CA GLU A 678 -20.25 -26.90 4.07
C GLU A 678 -18.81 -26.86 4.60
N ASP A 679 -18.61 -27.16 5.87
CA ASP A 679 -17.28 -27.24 6.46
C ASP A 679 -16.61 -28.56 6.07
N PRO A 680 -15.29 -28.56 5.76
CA PRO A 680 -14.59 -29.78 5.37
C PRO A 680 -14.60 -30.86 6.45
N VAL A 681 -14.71 -30.46 7.72
CA VAL A 681 -14.63 -31.35 8.89
C VAL A 681 -15.75 -31.00 9.87
N LYS A 682 -16.32 -32.02 10.52
CA LYS A 682 -17.36 -31.84 11.54
C LYS A 682 -16.77 -31.30 12.83
N THR A 683 -17.47 -30.35 13.45
CA THR A 683 -17.07 -29.77 14.74
C THR A 683 -17.51 -30.63 15.93
N ASN A 684 -16.64 -30.77 16.93
CA ASN A 684 -16.93 -31.42 18.21
C ASN A 684 -17.93 -30.64 19.06
N LYS A 685 -18.68 -31.34 19.91
CA LYS A 685 -19.68 -30.72 20.81
C LYS A 685 -19.02 -29.84 21.88
N ILE A 686 -17.91 -30.30 22.45
CA ILE A 686 -17.17 -29.62 23.51
C ILE A 686 -15.92 -28.99 22.89
N ALA A 687 -15.71 -27.71 23.18
CA ALA A 687 -14.55 -26.98 22.70
C ALA A 687 -13.30 -27.38 23.48
N ARG A 688 -12.19 -27.66 22.79
CA ARG A 688 -10.90 -27.93 23.41
C ARG A 688 -10.36 -26.70 24.15
N GLN A 689 -9.64 -26.94 25.25
CA GLN A 689 -8.92 -25.88 25.96
C GLN A 689 -7.66 -25.48 25.18
N ILE A 690 -7.47 -24.17 24.98
CA ILE A 690 -6.31 -23.62 24.27
C ILE A 690 -5.12 -23.57 25.24
N PRO A 691 -3.95 -24.13 24.88
CA PRO A 691 -2.77 -24.09 25.72
C PRO A 691 -2.21 -22.66 25.84
N GLN A 692 -1.44 -22.39 26.90
CA GLN A 692 -0.79 -21.10 27.09
C GLN A 692 0.20 -20.83 25.95
N GLN A 693 -0.01 -19.71 25.26
CA GLN A 693 0.79 -19.29 24.13
C GLN A 693 2.06 -18.57 24.60
N ALA A 694 3.13 -18.67 23.81
CA ALA A 694 4.32 -17.85 24.02
C ALA A 694 3.99 -16.36 23.85
N TRP A 695 4.75 -15.48 24.51
CA TRP A 695 4.45 -14.04 24.58
C TRP A 695 4.29 -13.37 23.20
N TYR A 696 5.07 -13.79 22.20
CA TYR A 696 5.02 -13.26 20.83
C TYR A 696 3.86 -13.81 20.01
N MET A 697 3.31 -14.97 20.41
CA MET A 697 2.10 -15.58 19.83
C MET A 697 0.82 -15.10 20.53
N ASN A 698 0.92 -14.25 21.54
CA ASN A 698 -0.25 -13.58 22.09
C ASN A 698 -0.97 -12.76 21.01
N SER A 699 -2.30 -12.75 21.07
CA SER A 699 -3.17 -12.14 20.07
C SER A 699 -2.75 -10.71 19.72
N SER A 700 -2.58 -9.84 20.71
CA SER A 700 -2.21 -8.42 20.49
C SER A 700 -0.83 -8.25 19.84
N CYS A 701 0.17 -9.02 20.27
CA CYS A 701 1.53 -8.91 19.74
C CYS A 701 1.59 -9.39 18.29
N SER A 702 0.98 -10.54 18.01
CA SER A 702 0.89 -11.12 16.67
C SER A 702 0.12 -10.23 15.69
N ILE A 703 -0.98 -9.60 16.14
CA ILE A 703 -1.78 -8.67 15.33
C ILE A 703 -0.97 -7.43 14.94
N LEU A 704 -0.24 -6.83 15.90
CA LEU A 704 0.57 -5.64 15.62
C LEU A 704 1.73 -5.96 14.69
N ILE A 705 2.50 -7.02 14.97
CA ILE A 705 3.64 -7.42 14.12
C ILE A 705 3.19 -7.72 12.68
N GLY A 706 2.04 -8.37 12.50
CA GLY A 706 1.51 -8.70 11.18
C GLY A 706 1.17 -7.49 10.30
N GLY A 707 0.86 -6.34 10.90
CA GLY A 707 0.49 -5.12 10.17
C GLY A 707 1.68 -4.33 9.61
N ILE A 708 2.90 -4.56 10.12
CA ILE A 708 4.10 -3.79 9.75
C ILE A 708 4.47 -4.00 8.28
N LEU A 709 4.44 -5.24 7.81
CA LEU A 709 4.87 -5.58 6.46
C LEU A 709 3.91 -5.07 5.36
N PRO A 710 2.58 -5.26 5.48
CA PRO A 710 1.64 -4.65 4.53
C PRO A 710 1.74 -3.12 4.49
N PHE A 711 1.98 -2.47 5.64
CA PHE A 711 2.20 -1.02 5.68
C PHE A 711 3.51 -0.63 4.97
N GLY A 712 4.60 -1.35 5.21
CA GLY A 712 5.89 -1.11 4.55
C GLY A 712 5.80 -1.20 3.02
N ALA A 713 4.96 -2.11 2.50
CA ALA A 713 4.76 -2.29 1.07
C ALA A 713 4.07 -1.10 0.37
N VAL A 714 3.30 -0.28 1.10
CA VAL A 714 2.55 0.86 0.54
C VAL A 714 3.10 2.22 0.97
N PHE A 715 4.07 2.24 1.88
CA PHE A 715 4.56 3.45 2.55
C PHE A 715 5.00 4.57 1.58
N ILE A 716 5.77 4.23 0.54
CA ILE A 716 6.28 5.23 -0.41
C ILE A 716 5.15 5.79 -1.28
N GLU A 717 4.26 4.95 -1.80
CA GLU A 717 3.13 5.44 -2.59
C GLU A 717 2.16 6.26 -1.73
N LEU A 718 1.99 5.89 -0.45
CA LEU A 718 1.22 6.68 0.49
C LEU A 718 1.79 8.10 0.64
N PHE A 719 3.12 8.27 0.68
CA PHE A 719 3.74 9.60 0.70
C PHE A 719 3.34 10.45 -0.52
N PHE A 720 3.34 9.87 -1.71
CA PHE A 720 2.95 10.57 -2.95
C PHE A 720 1.46 10.88 -2.98
N ILE A 721 0.61 9.95 -2.55
CA ILE A 721 -0.85 10.16 -2.43
C ILE A 721 -1.14 11.31 -1.47
N LEU A 722 -0.51 11.34 -0.29
CA LEU A 722 -0.70 12.41 0.68
C LEU A 722 -0.21 13.76 0.15
N THR A 723 0.93 13.77 -0.53
CA THR A 723 1.46 14.98 -1.18
C THR A 723 0.51 15.50 -2.25
N SER A 724 -0.09 14.62 -3.06
CA SER A 724 -1.07 15.02 -4.07
C SER A 724 -2.36 15.60 -3.46
N ILE A 725 -2.91 14.93 -2.44
CA ILE A 725 -4.17 15.35 -1.80
C ILE A 725 -3.99 16.68 -1.06
N TRP A 726 -2.93 16.81 -0.26
CA TRP A 726 -2.75 17.92 0.68
C TRP A 726 -1.88 19.06 0.14
N LEU A 727 -0.96 18.83 -0.80
CA LEU A 727 -0.14 19.89 -1.40
C LEU A 727 -0.61 20.31 -2.80
N HIS A 728 -1.81 19.87 -3.20
CA HIS A 728 -2.47 20.21 -4.47
C HIS A 728 -1.62 19.90 -5.72
N GLN A 729 -0.77 18.87 -5.64
CA GLN A 729 0.00 18.37 -6.79
C GLN A 729 -0.81 17.33 -7.55
N PHE A 730 -0.66 17.27 -8.87
CA PHE A 730 -1.33 16.25 -9.69
C PHE A 730 -0.64 14.90 -9.54
N TYR A 731 -1.37 13.87 -9.08
CA TYR A 731 -0.92 12.49 -9.17
C TYR A 731 -1.41 11.89 -10.49
N TYR A 732 -0.47 11.50 -11.36
CA TYR A 732 -0.81 10.98 -12.69
C TYR A 732 -0.55 9.48 -12.84
N ILE A 733 0.18 8.86 -11.93
CA ILE A 733 0.74 7.52 -12.20
C ILE A 733 -0.14 6.38 -11.67
N PHE A 734 -1.39 6.34 -12.16
CA PHE A 734 -2.38 5.32 -11.79
C PHE A 734 -1.93 3.88 -12.11
N GLY A 735 -1.10 3.69 -13.15
CA GLY A 735 -0.50 2.39 -13.47
C GLY A 735 0.39 1.85 -12.35
N PHE A 736 1.23 2.69 -11.75
CA PHE A 736 2.06 2.30 -10.60
C PHE A 736 1.20 2.01 -9.37
N LEU A 737 0.17 2.83 -9.12
CA LEU A 737 -0.76 2.62 -8.03
C LEU A 737 -1.46 1.25 -8.11
N PHE A 738 -1.83 0.80 -9.32
CA PHE A 738 -2.42 -0.52 -9.53
C PHE A 738 -1.45 -1.65 -9.18
N ILE A 739 -0.17 -1.55 -9.59
CA ILE A 739 0.86 -2.55 -9.25
C ILE A 739 1.07 -2.63 -7.73
N VAL A 740 1.15 -1.48 -7.07
CA VAL A 740 1.30 -1.42 -5.60
C VAL A 740 0.07 -1.98 -4.89
N PHE A 741 -1.13 -1.79 -5.43
CA PHE A 741 -2.34 -2.42 -4.90
C PHE A 741 -2.30 -3.96 -5.00
N VAL A 742 -1.78 -4.52 -6.11
CA VAL A 742 -1.57 -5.97 -6.24
C VAL A 742 -0.55 -6.48 -5.23
N ILE A 743 0.55 -5.75 -5.05
CA ILE A 743 1.57 -6.04 -4.02
C ILE A 743 0.96 -6.04 -2.61
N LEU A 744 0.09 -5.06 -2.30
CA LEU A 744 -0.62 -5.01 -1.03
C LEU A 744 -1.51 -6.24 -0.82
N ILE A 745 -2.25 -6.68 -1.84
CA ILE A 745 -3.11 -7.87 -1.75
C ILE A 745 -2.28 -9.11 -1.40
N ILE A 746 -1.17 -9.32 -2.11
CA ILE A 746 -0.29 -10.48 -1.91
C ILE A 746 0.33 -10.45 -0.51
N THR A 747 0.90 -9.30 -0.11
CA THR A 747 1.53 -9.17 1.22
C THR A 747 0.54 -9.35 2.37
N CYS A 748 -0.67 -8.80 2.26
CA CYS A 748 -1.74 -9.05 3.25
C CYS A 748 -2.10 -10.54 3.33
N ALA A 749 -2.26 -11.21 2.18
CA ALA A 749 -2.60 -12.63 2.14
C ALA A 749 -1.49 -13.51 2.74
N GLU A 750 -0.23 -13.27 2.38
CA GLU A 750 0.91 -14.08 2.84
C GLU A 750 1.11 -14.00 4.35
N ILE A 751 1.19 -12.78 4.90
CA ILE A 751 1.47 -12.59 6.32
C ILE A 751 0.34 -13.15 7.19
N THR A 752 -0.90 -13.00 6.76
CA THR A 752 -2.04 -13.56 7.49
C THR A 752 -2.07 -15.08 7.43
N VAL A 753 -1.81 -15.69 6.28
CA VAL A 753 -1.73 -17.16 6.14
C VAL A 753 -0.62 -17.75 7.00
N VAL A 754 0.56 -17.14 7.01
CA VAL A 754 1.70 -17.61 7.83
C VAL A 754 1.38 -17.54 9.32
N LEU A 755 0.87 -16.39 9.78
CA LEU A 755 0.53 -16.22 11.19
C LEU A 755 -0.64 -17.11 11.61
N CYS A 756 -1.62 -17.32 10.72
CA CYS A 756 -2.70 -18.29 10.92
C CYS A 756 -2.17 -19.72 11.02
N TYR A 757 -1.20 -20.11 10.17
CA TYR A 757 -0.60 -21.44 10.24
C TYR A 757 0.15 -21.65 11.56
N PHE A 758 0.98 -20.70 11.98
CA PHE A 758 1.68 -20.80 13.27
C PHE A 758 0.72 -20.81 14.47
N GLN A 759 -0.39 -20.06 14.39
CA GLN A 759 -1.45 -20.09 15.39
C GLN A 759 -2.06 -21.50 15.49
N LEU A 760 -2.42 -22.12 14.37
CA LEU A 760 -2.98 -23.47 14.34
C LEU A 760 -1.99 -24.53 14.82
N CYS A 761 -0.71 -24.41 14.46
CA CYS A 761 0.36 -25.26 14.97
C CYS A 761 0.54 -25.15 16.49
N SER A 762 0.10 -24.04 17.09
CA SER A 762 0.13 -23.80 18.53
C SER A 762 -1.19 -24.21 19.22
N GLU A 763 -2.04 -24.99 18.54
CA GLU A 763 -3.34 -25.49 19.01
C GLU A 763 -4.38 -24.41 19.34
N ASP A 764 -4.20 -23.19 18.81
CA ASP A 764 -5.19 -22.11 18.92
C ASP A 764 -6.08 -22.09 17.66
N TYR A 765 -7.35 -22.48 17.81
CA TYR A 765 -8.31 -22.52 16.71
C TYR A 765 -9.07 -21.20 16.49
N ASN A 766 -8.84 -20.15 17.28
CA ASN A 766 -9.57 -18.87 17.18
C ASN A 766 -8.99 -17.95 16.09
N TRP A 767 -8.92 -18.43 14.86
CA TRP A 767 -8.24 -17.75 13.75
C TRP A 767 -9.12 -16.71 13.03
N TRP A 768 -10.45 -16.79 13.13
CA TRP A 768 -11.40 -15.95 12.37
C TRP A 768 -11.17 -14.44 12.52
N TRP A 769 -11.26 -13.90 13.75
CA TRP A 769 -10.99 -12.48 14.01
C TRP A 769 -9.52 -12.16 13.95
N ARG A 770 -8.66 -13.09 14.36
CA ARG A 770 -7.22 -12.87 14.39
C ARG A 770 -6.66 -12.66 12.99
N SER A 771 -7.09 -13.44 12.00
CA SER A 771 -6.73 -13.26 10.59
C SER A 771 -7.18 -11.90 10.05
N TYR A 772 -8.41 -11.48 10.35
CA TYR A 772 -8.93 -10.18 9.96
C TYR A 772 -8.12 -9.02 10.59
N LEU A 773 -7.86 -9.08 11.89
CA LEU A 773 -7.16 -8.03 12.60
C LEU A 773 -5.67 -7.94 12.25
N THR A 774 -5.05 -9.06 11.90
CA THR A 774 -3.61 -9.14 11.60
C THR A 774 -3.21 -8.32 10.37
N SER A 775 -3.96 -8.41 9.27
CA SER A 775 -3.74 -7.51 8.12
C SER A 775 -4.40 -6.15 8.34
N GLY A 776 -5.56 -6.11 9.02
CA GLY A 776 -6.28 -4.87 9.35
C GLY A 776 -5.43 -3.87 10.16
N SER A 777 -4.56 -4.35 11.05
CA SER A 777 -3.69 -3.51 11.89
C SER A 777 -2.73 -2.61 11.10
N SER A 778 -2.49 -2.90 9.81
CA SER A 778 -1.79 -2.01 8.88
C SER A 778 -2.39 -0.59 8.84
N ALA A 779 -3.69 -0.44 9.07
CA ALA A 779 -4.37 0.86 9.16
C ALA A 779 -3.93 1.71 10.36
N LEU A 780 -3.51 1.09 11.46
CA LEU A 780 -2.96 1.81 12.61
C LEU A 780 -1.64 2.48 12.22
N TYR A 781 -0.77 1.76 11.52
CA TYR A 781 0.49 2.31 11.01
C TYR A 781 0.27 3.42 9.99
N LEU A 782 -0.74 3.29 9.12
CA LEU A 782 -1.18 4.36 8.22
C LEU A 782 -1.59 5.62 9.00
N PHE A 783 -2.37 5.47 10.07
CA PHE A 783 -2.80 6.60 10.89
C PHE A 783 -1.62 7.25 11.64
N LEU A 784 -0.71 6.45 12.21
CA LEU A 784 0.51 6.95 12.86
C LEU A 784 1.41 7.70 11.87
N TYR A 785 1.50 7.22 10.63
CA TYR A 785 2.22 7.92 9.58
C TYR A 785 1.54 9.23 9.19
N ALA A 786 0.20 9.28 9.15
CA ALA A 786 -0.53 10.53 8.94
C ALA A 786 -0.20 11.57 10.03
N VAL A 787 -0.13 11.14 11.29
CA VAL A 787 0.32 12.02 12.40
C VAL A 787 1.74 12.51 12.17
N PHE A 788 2.66 11.62 11.81
CA PHE A 788 4.04 12.01 11.48
C PHE A 788 4.12 13.00 10.30
N TYR A 789 3.34 12.76 9.25
CA TYR A 789 3.28 13.60 8.05
C TYR A 789 2.75 15.00 8.39
N PHE A 790 1.73 15.09 9.24
CA PHE A 790 1.18 16.35 9.73
C PHE A 790 2.25 17.24 10.38
N PHE A 791 3.10 16.69 11.25
CA PHE A 791 4.12 17.47 11.96
C PHE A 791 5.40 17.74 11.16
N THR A 792 5.70 16.95 10.11
CA THR A 792 6.97 17.05 9.39
C THR A 792 6.87 17.66 8.01
N LYS A 793 5.70 17.61 7.37
CA LYS A 793 5.50 18.05 5.97
C LYS A 793 4.42 19.13 5.82
N LEU A 794 3.43 19.19 6.70
CA LEU A 794 2.34 20.15 6.60
C LEU A 794 2.57 21.35 7.52
N GLU A 795 2.50 22.55 6.95
CA GLU A 795 2.57 23.82 7.68
C GLU A 795 1.17 24.37 7.94
N ILE A 796 0.37 23.64 8.74
CA ILE A 796 -1.03 24.02 8.97
C ILE A 796 -1.14 25.15 10.01
N SER A 797 -1.73 26.29 9.61
CA SER A 797 -1.88 27.47 10.47
C SER A 797 -3.16 27.43 11.33
N LYS A 798 -4.27 26.91 10.79
CA LYS A 798 -5.60 26.98 11.42
C LYS A 798 -5.96 25.64 12.11
N PRO A 799 -6.51 25.67 13.34
CA PRO A 799 -6.85 24.45 14.09
C PRO A 799 -7.96 23.62 13.41
N ILE A 800 -8.92 24.27 12.76
CA ILE A 800 -10.02 23.62 12.04
C ILE A 800 -9.47 22.75 10.89
N SER A 801 -8.46 23.25 10.20
CA SER A 801 -7.76 22.52 9.13
C SER A 801 -7.07 21.26 9.65
N GLY A 802 -6.51 21.32 10.87
CA GLY A 802 -6.00 20.13 11.56
C GLY A 802 -7.09 19.11 11.87
N ILE A 803 -8.26 19.56 12.36
CA ILE A 803 -9.42 18.67 12.60
C ILE A 803 -9.90 18.02 11.30
N LEU A 804 -9.96 18.78 10.20
CA LEU A 804 -10.30 18.25 8.88
C LEU A 804 -9.30 17.20 8.41
N TYR A 805 -8.01 17.48 8.53
CA TYR A 805 -6.95 16.54 8.22
C TYR A 805 -7.12 15.23 8.97
N PHE A 806 -7.16 15.27 10.31
CA PHE A 806 -7.28 14.06 11.11
C PHE A 806 -8.61 13.34 10.91
N GLY A 807 -9.70 14.08 10.67
CA GLY A 807 -11.01 13.50 10.38
C GLY A 807 -11.02 12.70 9.08
N TYR A 808 -10.50 13.27 7.98
CA TYR A 808 -10.39 12.56 6.71
C TYR A 808 -9.38 11.40 6.77
N MET A 809 -8.25 11.59 7.45
CA MET A 809 -7.25 10.53 7.62
C MET A 809 -7.77 9.36 8.48
N LEU A 810 -8.60 9.64 9.49
CA LEU A 810 -9.27 8.59 10.26
C LEU A 810 -10.25 7.78 9.40
N LEU A 811 -11.03 8.44 8.54
CA LEU A 811 -11.91 7.76 7.59
C LEU A 811 -11.13 6.91 6.59
N LEU A 812 -10.02 7.44 6.07
CA LEU A 812 -9.14 6.70 5.17
C LEU A 812 -8.53 5.46 5.85
N SER A 813 -8.01 5.62 7.07
CA SER A 813 -7.51 4.50 7.88
C SER A 813 -8.61 3.47 8.17
N TYR A 814 -9.84 3.89 8.46
CA TYR A 814 -10.94 2.97 8.69
C TYR A 814 -11.32 2.18 7.43
N ALA A 815 -11.40 2.85 6.26
CA ALA A 815 -11.59 2.15 4.99
C ALA A 815 -10.45 1.17 4.69
N PHE A 816 -9.21 1.57 4.96
CA PHE A 816 -8.03 0.73 4.80
C PHE A 816 -8.06 -0.51 5.71
N PHE A 817 -8.45 -0.34 6.98
CA PHE A 817 -8.65 -1.44 7.94
C PHE A 817 -9.66 -2.46 7.42
N VAL A 818 -10.79 -1.98 6.91
CA VAL A 818 -11.87 -2.84 6.41
C VAL A 818 -11.43 -3.62 5.16
N LEU A 819 -10.68 -2.97 4.27
CA LEU A 819 -10.13 -3.56 3.06
C LEU A 819 -9.06 -4.62 3.37
N THR A 820 -7.99 -4.24 4.07
CA THR A 820 -6.86 -5.15 4.33
C THR A 820 -7.26 -6.30 5.24
N GLY A 821 -8.13 -6.05 6.23
CA GLY A 821 -8.68 -7.10 7.09
C GLY A 821 -9.49 -8.14 6.32
N THR A 822 -10.27 -7.70 5.33
CA THR A 822 -11.06 -8.61 4.49
C THR A 822 -10.21 -9.48 3.58
N ILE A 823 -9.14 -8.92 2.99
CA ILE A 823 -8.16 -9.69 2.20
C ILE A 823 -7.53 -10.79 3.05
N GLY A 824 -7.07 -10.43 4.26
CA GLY A 824 -6.46 -11.37 5.19
C GLY A 824 -7.41 -12.48 5.66
N PHE A 825 -8.65 -12.12 5.97
CA PHE A 825 -9.70 -13.08 6.32
C PHE A 825 -9.96 -14.09 5.19
N TYR A 826 -10.16 -13.63 3.95
CA TYR A 826 -10.43 -14.55 2.83
C TYR A 826 -9.23 -15.43 2.49
N ALA A 827 -8.01 -14.91 2.60
CA ALA A 827 -6.80 -15.70 2.43
C ALA A 827 -6.72 -16.84 3.46
N CYS A 828 -6.94 -16.54 4.74
CA CYS A 828 -6.95 -17.54 5.81
C CYS A 828 -8.14 -18.50 5.70
N PHE A 829 -9.32 -18.01 5.32
CA PHE A 829 -10.50 -18.85 5.11
C PHE A 829 -10.31 -19.85 3.98
N TRP A 830 -9.71 -19.44 2.87
CA TRP A 830 -9.37 -20.36 1.78
C TRP A 830 -8.28 -21.35 2.20
N PHE A 831 -7.22 -20.86 2.85
CA PHE A 831 -6.11 -21.67 3.34
C PHE A 831 -6.56 -22.76 4.33
N THR A 832 -7.30 -22.39 5.37
CA THR A 832 -7.79 -23.32 6.40
C THR A 832 -8.67 -24.40 5.79
N ARG A 833 -9.60 -24.03 4.91
CA ARG A 833 -10.44 -25.01 4.21
C ARG A 833 -9.63 -25.97 3.36
N LEU A 834 -8.62 -25.47 2.64
CA LEU A 834 -7.75 -26.29 1.82
C LEU A 834 -6.99 -27.32 2.67
N ILE A 835 -6.32 -26.89 3.75
CA ILE A 835 -5.53 -27.81 4.57
C ILE A 835 -6.41 -28.88 5.24
N TYR A 836 -7.59 -28.53 5.76
CA TYR A 836 -8.47 -29.51 6.42
C TYR A 836 -9.28 -30.37 5.45
N SER A 837 -9.53 -29.92 4.22
CA SER A 837 -10.13 -30.77 3.17
C SER A 837 -9.21 -31.90 2.70
N SER A 838 -7.89 -31.75 2.90
CA SER A 838 -6.90 -32.76 2.52
C SER A 838 -6.67 -33.80 3.62
N VAL A 839 -7.20 -33.60 4.83
CA VAL A 839 -7.11 -34.59 5.91
C VAL A 839 -8.20 -35.64 5.69
N LYS A 840 -7.80 -36.89 5.48
CA LYS A 840 -8.72 -38.03 5.51
C LYS A 840 -9.07 -38.32 6.97
N ILE A 841 -10.26 -37.93 7.39
CA ILE A 841 -10.81 -38.25 8.71
C ILE A 841 -12.09 -39.02 8.41
N ASP A 842 -12.05 -40.34 8.57
CA ASP A 842 -13.18 -41.24 8.35
C ASP A 842 -14.24 -41.11 9.45
#